data_AF-A0A520VQ92-F1
#
_entry.id   AF-A0A520VQ92-F1
#
_cell.length_a   1.000
_cell.length_b   1.000
_cell.length_c   1.000
_cell.angle_alpha   90.00
_cell.angle_beta   90.00
_cell.angle_gamma   90.00
#
_symmetry.space_group_name_H-M   'P 1'
#
loop_
_entity.id
_entity.type
_entity.pdbx_description
1 polymer ?
#
loop_
_entity_poly.entity_id
_entity_poly.type
_entity_poly.pdbx_seq_one_letter_code
_entity_poly.pdbx_strand_id
1 'polypeptide(L)'
;MVQGIFKKFLFLIGFISLFLVINEKPSVASTLINPNSSFTCADNAVAPLTTTKDIQTWLSCNGFNPGPVDGAAGARTTAAVKRFQSANGLSADGVVGPATRRAMRAYSTVTFTFTGSGWGHGVGLSQYGAKGLTELGASFCANTSSCTSTEVVDYYFTDTAVQQMNNLSLSSPDIASSNNALWVGLARNAKNISLTTLPSSSPPTLMICQDGLNQTAGVQSFLTSRGYEPGPIDGSFGDKTSNAIKNYQSSVGINQSGAIDDETVNKMKSDASADGPCESPFGPLKISGGATISIVNSGNNCSINGHPLTPATAGGCNITIKWSDGGRVRIGPREHKHGEIKLRSKNVSSGFHVALAVNIEKYLYGLAEMPSHWNVQALEAQALVGRSYAVYAYLQQNRTANKTNLDAGLDTSRQAYCWCHIGSTASSQYYYGYLKEISGPNWVQAVNNTSGKVITYNNSVIQAFYSSSTGGKTNNNSVGFGSPTIWPYLQTVDDPWSVDNRVGNPQAAWSYDFTTYQLTRNILCGDIPCFDSITDIYISSSAESGAAKEVTMKGYVGGSIKTVKKSGRNIKSQLGFKSHYFKTSSSSDVSTLSVGPITISTSSTTTSSGETTSTTGDTAQYATSTQGLTYLSKAGLLNKCSETSSACQAKILTREEAASIVAIVGGIPLDSPNAYSDDDTSIYQSAINGMPYFGMDVCLSTGLQYLPKEAVLRDQFACMIVRAIKAGTTKDLEGNSEKYSDIGASNFQSNINTLASNNVVPECSSLTDKYCPSRKISIGEVSYIVEKLVSSSLISSDLFNITPFQQGWKASGGEVEDAASTAVSNPNSGNDACTGKDNSNAKLDTTLDIQRFLSDNGFNPGPIDGVSGSKTKSAIKAFQTKTGLLSDGIVGNKTKAAMRSYTGCEEANTCKARNNTGANLDSVTDIQTYLSNNGFNPGIIDGKIGSYTREAIKAFQRKVGLIPDGAVGNRTKAAMRSYTGC
;
A
#
# COMPACT_ATOMS: atom_id res chain seq x y z
N MET A 1 56.88 -48.80 -68.35
CA MET A 1 56.96 -48.51 -69.80
C MET A 1 55.57 -48.81 -70.38
N VAL A 2 54.97 -48.00 -71.25
CA VAL A 2 55.42 -46.74 -71.87
C VAL A 2 54.46 -45.58 -71.49
N GLN A 3 54.96 -44.37 -71.69
CA GLN A 3 54.35 -43.03 -71.62
C GLN A 3 52.91 -42.95 -72.19
N GLY A 4 52.07 -41.96 -71.89
CA GLY A 4 52.41 -40.56 -71.60
C GLY A 4 52.49 -39.73 -72.90
N ILE A 5 52.13 -38.45 -72.87
CA ILE A 5 51.58 -37.68 -74.02
C ILE A 5 50.13 -38.16 -74.28
N PHE A 6 49.06 -37.35 -74.22
CA PHE A 6 48.93 -35.90 -74.40
C PHE A 6 48.64 -35.12 -73.09
N LYS A 7 49.69 -34.81 -72.31
CA LYS A 7 49.75 -33.50 -71.64
C LYS A 7 50.33 -32.49 -72.65
N LYS A 8 49.88 -31.23 -72.58
CA LYS A 8 50.25 -30.05 -73.43
C LYS A 8 49.33 -29.71 -74.62
N PHE A 9 48.09 -29.35 -74.31
CA PHE A 9 47.56 -28.03 -74.69
C PHE A 9 47.30 -27.31 -73.36
N LEU A 10 48.31 -26.68 -72.75
CA LEU A 10 48.51 -25.22 -72.76
C LEU A 10 47.15 -24.46 -72.71
N PHE A 11 46.65 -23.93 -71.58
CA PHE A 11 47.23 -23.14 -70.47
C PHE A 11 47.37 -21.65 -70.87
N LEU A 12 46.75 -20.75 -70.09
CA LEU A 12 46.13 -19.44 -70.47
C LEU A 12 44.76 -19.63 -71.17
N ILE A 13 43.62 -19.04 -70.78
CA ILE A 13 43.18 -18.14 -69.67
C ILE A 13 41.78 -18.66 -69.23
N GLY A 14 41.26 -18.54 -68.00
CA GLY A 14 41.81 -18.03 -66.74
C GLY A 14 40.69 -17.54 -65.79
N PHE A 15 40.62 -18.12 -64.57
CA PHE A 15 39.84 -17.68 -63.39
C PHE A 15 38.29 -17.71 -63.50
N ILE A 16 37.61 -18.64 -62.79
CA ILE A 16 37.06 -18.55 -61.40
C ILE A 16 35.58 -18.09 -61.40
N SER A 17 34.60 -18.71 -60.72
CA SER A 17 34.55 -19.96 -59.91
C SER A 17 33.11 -20.55 -59.96
N LEU A 18 32.86 -21.87 -60.01
CA LEU A 18 33.03 -22.94 -59.00
C LEU A 18 32.13 -22.74 -57.76
N PHE A 19 31.47 -23.74 -57.14
CA PHE A 19 31.26 -25.22 -57.34
C PHE A 19 30.22 -25.67 -56.25
N LEU A 20 29.56 -26.84 -56.20
CA LEU A 20 29.12 -27.96 -57.07
C LEU A 20 28.05 -28.71 -56.21
N VAL A 21 26.85 -29.20 -56.63
CA VAL A 21 26.39 -30.09 -57.72
C VAL A 21 26.65 -31.60 -57.50
N ILE A 22 25.56 -32.39 -57.54
CA ILE A 22 25.42 -33.85 -57.82
C ILE A 22 25.99 -34.89 -56.82
N ASN A 23 25.11 -35.81 -56.35
CA ASN A 23 25.21 -37.25 -56.71
C ASN A 23 23.91 -38.06 -56.48
N GLU A 24 23.80 -39.23 -57.12
CA GLU A 24 22.60 -40.08 -57.21
C GLU A 24 22.69 -41.39 -56.39
N LYS A 25 21.54 -41.94 -55.92
CA LYS A 25 20.93 -43.25 -56.33
C LYS A 25 19.85 -43.77 -55.33
N PRO A 26 18.96 -44.72 -55.72
CA PRO A 26 17.61 -44.80 -55.13
C PRO A 26 17.26 -46.03 -54.24
N SER A 27 16.17 -45.82 -53.47
CA SER A 27 15.11 -46.76 -53.05
C SER A 27 15.38 -48.03 -52.23
N VAL A 28 14.84 -48.07 -50.99
CA VAL A 28 14.09 -49.21 -50.41
C VAL A 28 12.95 -48.67 -49.51
N ALA A 29 11.77 -49.33 -49.55
CA ALA A 29 10.64 -49.28 -48.61
C ALA A 29 10.19 -47.94 -47.98
N SER A 30 9.10 -47.37 -48.50
CA SER A 30 8.34 -46.30 -47.84
C SER A 30 7.29 -46.84 -46.86
N THR A 31 7.62 -46.94 -45.57
CA THR A 31 6.61 -47.19 -44.53
C THR A 31 5.82 -45.92 -44.27
N LEU A 32 4.56 -45.87 -44.74
CA LEU A 32 3.67 -44.73 -44.57
C LEU A 32 3.28 -44.54 -43.10
N ILE A 33 3.91 -43.57 -42.42
CA ILE A 33 3.43 -43.08 -41.12
C ILE A 33 2.27 -42.11 -41.37
N ASN A 34 1.12 -42.41 -40.77
CA ASN A 34 -0.12 -41.65 -40.91
C ASN A 34 0.06 -40.19 -40.39
N PRO A 35 -0.21 -39.15 -41.22
CA PRO A 35 -0.05 -37.76 -40.81
C PRO A 35 -1.16 -37.24 -39.86
N ASN A 36 -2.25 -38.00 -39.67
CA ASN A 36 -3.42 -37.53 -38.91
C ASN A 36 -3.27 -37.71 -37.40
N SER A 37 -2.39 -36.91 -36.80
CA SER A 37 -2.58 -36.41 -35.43
C SER A 37 -2.69 -34.89 -35.47
N SER A 38 -3.92 -34.38 -35.69
CA SER A 38 -4.22 -32.94 -35.73
C SER A 38 -4.07 -32.33 -34.33
N PHE A 39 -2.84 -31.99 -33.98
CA PHE A 39 -2.46 -31.54 -32.65
C PHE A 39 -2.95 -30.11 -32.40
N THR A 40 -3.97 -29.96 -31.54
CA THR A 40 -4.48 -28.67 -31.08
C THR A 40 -3.88 -28.29 -29.72
N CYS A 41 -3.74 -27.00 -29.44
CA CYS A 41 -3.11 -26.54 -28.20
C CYS A 41 -3.98 -26.71 -26.93
N ALA A 42 -5.16 -27.32 -27.02
CA ALA A 42 -6.19 -27.30 -25.97
C ALA A 42 -5.79 -28.02 -24.67
N ASP A 43 -5.14 -29.19 -24.76
CA ASP A 43 -4.98 -30.10 -23.61
C ASP A 43 -3.74 -29.83 -22.71
N ASN A 44 -3.04 -28.72 -22.92
CA ASN A 44 -1.64 -28.56 -22.47
C ASN A 44 -1.42 -28.36 -20.96
N ALA A 45 -2.47 -28.19 -20.14
CA ALA A 45 -2.32 -28.00 -18.69
C ALA A 45 -1.77 -29.23 -17.96
N VAL A 46 -1.98 -30.44 -18.49
CA VAL A 46 -1.68 -31.72 -17.80
C VAL A 46 -0.76 -32.63 -18.63
N ALA A 47 -0.01 -32.07 -19.59
CA ALA A 47 0.99 -32.82 -20.35
C ALA A 47 1.98 -33.53 -19.40
N PRO A 48 2.39 -34.79 -19.67
CA PRO A 48 3.17 -35.57 -18.70
C PRO A 48 4.56 -34.97 -18.42
N LEU A 49 5.13 -34.23 -19.39
CA LEU A 49 6.48 -33.62 -19.32
C LEU A 49 7.57 -34.67 -19.01
N THR A 50 7.42 -35.86 -19.59
CA THR A 50 8.29 -37.01 -19.43
C THR A 50 9.41 -37.06 -20.47
N THR A 51 9.11 -36.77 -21.74
CA THR A 51 10.04 -36.79 -22.86
C THR A 51 10.46 -35.38 -23.29
N THR A 52 11.58 -35.27 -24.01
CA THR A 52 12.00 -34.03 -24.70
C THR A 52 10.94 -33.53 -25.67
N LYS A 53 10.21 -34.45 -26.33
CA LYS A 53 9.14 -34.08 -27.27
C LYS A 53 7.96 -33.45 -26.52
N ASP A 54 7.55 -34.00 -25.38
CA ASP A 54 6.52 -33.41 -24.51
C ASP A 54 6.89 -31.97 -24.11
N ILE A 55 8.17 -31.77 -23.76
CA ILE A 55 8.74 -30.48 -23.36
C ILE A 55 8.73 -29.48 -24.53
N GLN A 56 9.15 -29.91 -25.73
CA GLN A 56 9.09 -29.08 -26.94
C GLN A 56 7.64 -28.73 -27.33
N THR A 57 6.74 -29.72 -27.35
CA THR A 57 5.31 -29.54 -27.58
C THR A 57 4.76 -28.47 -26.63
N TRP A 58 4.93 -28.68 -25.32
CA TRP A 58 4.44 -27.77 -24.29
C TRP A 58 5.00 -26.35 -24.46
N LEU A 59 6.32 -26.21 -24.68
CA LEU A 59 6.97 -24.92 -24.89
C LEU A 59 6.42 -24.22 -26.15
N SER A 60 6.20 -24.96 -27.24
CA SER A 60 5.64 -24.41 -28.48
C SER A 60 4.20 -23.92 -28.31
N CYS A 61 3.34 -24.69 -27.62
CA CYS A 61 1.95 -24.30 -27.32
C CYS A 61 1.88 -23.02 -26.48
N ASN A 62 2.84 -22.84 -25.57
CA ASN A 62 2.90 -21.71 -24.63
C ASN A 62 3.79 -20.55 -25.17
N GLY A 63 4.05 -20.49 -26.48
CA GLY A 63 4.76 -19.38 -27.15
C GLY A 63 6.29 -19.39 -27.02
N PHE A 64 6.88 -20.32 -26.28
CA PHE A 64 8.32 -20.45 -26.08
C PHE A 64 8.98 -21.27 -27.21
N ASN A 65 9.05 -20.73 -28.43
CA ASN A 65 9.60 -21.40 -29.64
C ASN A 65 10.87 -22.24 -29.37
N PRO A 66 10.79 -23.58 -29.38
CA PRO A 66 11.88 -24.48 -28.99
C PRO A 66 12.71 -25.00 -30.17
N GLY A 67 12.36 -24.62 -31.40
CA GLY A 67 12.73 -25.36 -32.60
C GLY A 67 11.59 -26.24 -33.10
N PRO A 68 11.87 -27.18 -34.03
CA PRO A 68 10.95 -28.25 -34.37
C PRO A 68 10.57 -29.09 -33.15
N VAL A 69 9.42 -29.77 -33.20
CA VAL A 69 8.99 -30.73 -32.18
C VAL A 69 9.48 -32.12 -32.59
N ASP A 70 10.80 -32.27 -32.61
CA ASP A 70 11.56 -33.42 -33.13
C ASP A 70 11.95 -34.45 -32.06
N GLY A 71 11.88 -34.09 -30.78
CA GLY A 71 12.35 -34.88 -29.65
C GLY A 71 13.85 -34.73 -29.33
N ALA A 72 14.59 -33.92 -30.09
CA ALA A 72 16.02 -33.72 -29.91
C ALA A 72 16.31 -32.50 -29.01
N ALA A 73 17.12 -32.68 -27.96
CA ALA A 73 17.44 -31.63 -26.99
C ALA A 73 18.49 -30.62 -27.54
N GLY A 74 18.15 -29.90 -28.59
CA GLY A 74 19.01 -28.92 -29.25
C GLY A 74 19.05 -27.55 -28.54
N ALA A 75 20.04 -26.73 -28.92
CA ALA A 75 20.27 -25.40 -28.31
C ALA A 75 19.05 -24.46 -28.38
N ARG A 76 18.17 -24.60 -29.39
CA ARG A 76 16.90 -23.87 -29.48
C ARG A 76 15.93 -24.26 -28.35
N THR A 77 15.86 -25.54 -28.02
CA THR A 77 15.02 -26.08 -26.94
C THR A 77 15.58 -25.65 -25.59
N THR A 78 16.90 -25.74 -25.38
CA THR A 78 17.56 -25.20 -24.18
C THR A 78 17.29 -23.70 -24.02
N ALA A 79 17.37 -22.91 -25.10
CA ALA A 79 17.07 -21.48 -25.06
C ALA A 79 15.59 -21.19 -24.77
N ALA A 80 14.65 -22.01 -25.24
CA ALA A 80 13.24 -21.92 -24.88
C ALA A 80 12.99 -22.25 -23.40
N VAL A 81 13.62 -23.30 -22.85
CA VAL A 81 13.57 -23.61 -21.41
C VAL A 81 14.12 -22.45 -20.59
N LYS A 82 15.24 -21.82 -20.99
CA LYS A 82 15.78 -20.62 -20.32
C LYS A 82 14.82 -19.44 -20.35
N ARG A 83 14.18 -19.16 -21.50
CA ARG A 83 13.16 -18.10 -21.61
C ARG A 83 11.97 -18.37 -20.69
N PHE A 84 11.47 -19.61 -20.68
CA PHE A 84 10.39 -20.04 -19.78
C PHE A 84 10.78 -19.88 -18.30
N GLN A 85 11.99 -20.31 -17.93
CA GLN A 85 12.52 -20.18 -16.58
C GLN A 85 12.62 -18.71 -16.15
N SER A 86 13.23 -17.84 -16.96
CA SER A 86 13.32 -16.40 -16.68
C SER A 86 11.95 -15.75 -16.57
N ALA A 87 10.99 -16.09 -17.43
CA ALA A 87 9.63 -15.55 -17.40
C ALA A 87 8.85 -15.95 -16.12
N ASN A 88 9.24 -17.06 -15.47
CA ASN A 88 8.59 -17.58 -14.26
C ASN A 88 9.42 -17.39 -12.98
N GLY A 89 10.48 -16.57 -13.02
CA GLY A 89 11.33 -16.31 -11.84
C GLY A 89 12.15 -17.51 -11.36
N LEU A 90 12.47 -18.45 -12.25
CA LEU A 90 13.36 -19.59 -11.99
C LEU A 90 14.81 -19.29 -12.40
N SER A 91 15.75 -20.10 -11.89
CA SER A 91 17.10 -20.20 -12.43
C SER A 91 17.05 -20.55 -13.93
N ALA A 92 17.71 -19.75 -14.78
CA ALA A 92 17.75 -19.93 -16.23
C ALA A 92 18.90 -20.86 -16.67
N ASP A 93 18.99 -22.03 -16.04
CA ASP A 93 19.99 -23.06 -16.34
C ASP A 93 19.73 -23.78 -17.68
N GLY A 94 18.48 -23.83 -18.15
CA GLY A 94 18.04 -24.51 -19.37
C GLY A 94 17.65 -25.98 -19.15
N VAL A 95 17.58 -26.42 -17.89
CA VAL A 95 17.30 -27.80 -17.50
C VAL A 95 15.86 -27.94 -17.00
N VAL A 96 15.12 -28.91 -17.53
CA VAL A 96 13.75 -29.20 -17.08
C VAL A 96 13.79 -30.08 -15.81
N GLY A 97 14.31 -29.49 -14.73
CA GLY A 97 14.34 -30.08 -13.39
C GLY A 97 12.95 -30.09 -12.71
N PRO A 98 12.83 -30.64 -11.49
CA PRO A 98 11.56 -30.74 -10.78
C PRO A 98 10.86 -29.39 -10.53
N ALA A 99 11.62 -28.32 -10.33
CA ALA A 99 11.08 -26.97 -10.21
C ALA A 99 10.49 -26.47 -11.54
N THR A 100 11.22 -26.64 -12.65
CA THR A 100 10.77 -26.29 -14.01
C THR A 100 9.51 -27.06 -14.40
N ARG A 101 9.43 -28.39 -14.14
CA ARG A 101 8.23 -29.20 -14.44
C ARG A 101 7.00 -28.77 -13.63
N ARG A 102 7.17 -28.41 -12.36
CA ARG A 102 6.08 -27.83 -11.55
C ARG A 102 5.60 -26.49 -12.12
N ALA A 103 6.53 -25.61 -12.50
CA ALA A 103 6.17 -24.34 -13.13
C ALA A 103 5.43 -24.54 -14.46
N MET A 104 5.85 -25.48 -15.32
CA MET A 104 5.18 -25.76 -16.59
C MET A 104 3.75 -26.30 -16.39
N ARG A 105 3.51 -27.14 -15.37
CA ARG A 105 2.15 -27.61 -15.01
C ARG A 105 1.27 -26.51 -14.38
N ALA A 106 1.89 -25.55 -13.70
CA ALA A 106 1.21 -24.42 -13.05
C ALA A 106 1.03 -23.19 -13.96
N TYR A 107 1.63 -23.19 -15.15
CA TYR A 107 1.71 -22.00 -16.01
C TYR A 107 0.42 -21.77 -16.79
N SER A 108 0.06 -20.50 -16.89
CA SER A 108 -0.98 -19.96 -17.75
C SER A 108 -0.51 -18.60 -18.27
N THR A 109 -1.05 -18.17 -19.40
CA THR A 109 -0.91 -16.78 -19.87
C THR A 109 -1.74 -15.80 -19.05
N VAL A 110 -2.66 -16.28 -18.21
CA VAL A 110 -3.48 -15.46 -17.31
C VAL A 110 -2.64 -14.93 -16.15
N THR A 111 -2.62 -13.60 -16.01
CA THR A 111 -2.11 -12.88 -14.84
C THR A 111 -3.25 -12.28 -14.05
N PHE A 112 -3.22 -12.42 -12.72
CA PHE A 112 -4.16 -11.76 -11.81
C PHE A 112 -3.52 -10.49 -11.26
N THR A 113 -4.06 -9.34 -11.63
CA THR A 113 -3.72 -8.05 -11.02
C THR A 113 -4.52 -7.88 -9.74
N PHE A 114 -3.84 -7.61 -8.63
CA PHE A 114 -4.44 -7.25 -7.36
C PHE A 114 -4.29 -5.75 -7.16
N THR A 115 -5.38 -5.00 -7.09
CA THR A 115 -5.38 -3.58 -6.72
C THR A 115 -5.89 -3.42 -5.30
N GLY A 116 -5.40 -2.43 -4.56
CA GLY A 116 -5.82 -2.23 -3.17
C GLY A 116 -5.44 -0.87 -2.59
N SER A 117 -5.86 -0.62 -1.36
CA SER A 117 -5.64 0.62 -0.62
C SER A 117 -5.14 0.36 0.80
N GLY A 118 -4.60 1.38 1.46
CA GLY A 118 -4.16 1.32 2.86
C GLY A 118 -2.92 0.49 3.16
N TRP A 119 -2.45 0.59 4.40
CA TRP A 119 -1.41 -0.25 5.00
C TRP A 119 -1.71 -0.47 6.49
N GLY A 120 -1.92 -1.74 6.86
CA GLY A 120 -2.15 -2.16 8.25
C GLY A 120 -3.23 -3.23 8.37
N HIS A 121 -3.87 -3.27 9.54
CA HIS A 121 -5.14 -3.98 9.75
C HIS A 121 -6.34 -3.03 9.68
N GLY A 122 -6.12 -1.71 9.79
CA GLY A 122 -7.13 -0.67 9.59
C GLY A 122 -8.09 -0.47 10.77
N VAL A 123 -7.74 -0.96 11.97
CA VAL A 123 -8.62 -0.92 13.15
C VAL A 123 -8.16 0.21 14.08
N GLY A 124 -9.10 1.04 14.54
CA GLY A 124 -8.82 2.23 15.34
C GLY A 124 -8.15 3.33 14.51
N LEU A 125 -7.26 4.12 15.15
CA LEU A 125 -6.68 5.33 14.58
C LEU A 125 -5.97 5.09 13.24
N SER A 126 -6.34 5.85 12.22
CA SER A 126 -5.60 5.95 10.96
C SER A 126 -4.51 7.02 11.08
N GLN A 127 -3.24 6.69 10.86
CA GLN A 127 -2.15 7.68 10.98
C GLN A 127 -2.24 8.74 9.87
N TYR A 128 -2.43 8.32 8.61
CA TYR A 128 -2.67 9.25 7.50
C TYR A 128 -4.05 9.91 7.58
N GLY A 129 -5.07 9.24 8.12
CA GLY A 129 -6.38 9.86 8.36
C GLY A 129 -6.32 10.98 9.40
N ALA A 130 -5.68 10.75 10.55
CA ALA A 130 -5.39 11.76 11.57
C ALA A 130 -4.53 12.92 11.04
N LYS A 131 -3.57 12.64 10.14
CA LYS A 131 -2.83 13.69 9.43
C LYS A 131 -3.80 14.58 8.63
N GLY A 132 -4.68 14.00 7.81
CA GLY A 132 -5.63 14.80 7.03
C GLY A 132 -6.68 15.53 7.88
N LEU A 133 -7.22 14.93 8.93
CA LEU A 133 -8.14 15.61 9.86
C LEU A 133 -7.53 16.86 10.50
N THR A 134 -6.24 16.82 10.81
CA THR A 134 -5.53 17.95 11.47
C THR A 134 -4.90 18.95 10.49
N GLU A 135 -4.72 18.58 9.22
CA GLU A 135 -4.15 19.47 8.18
C GLU A 135 -5.20 20.01 7.19
N LEU A 136 -6.38 19.39 7.09
CA LEU A 136 -7.47 19.76 6.16
C LEU A 136 -8.81 20.00 6.88
N GLY A 137 -8.97 19.50 8.11
CA GLY A 137 -10.20 19.63 8.89
C GLY A 137 -11.33 18.67 8.50
N ALA A 138 -12.47 18.85 9.17
CA ALA A 138 -13.73 18.16 8.96
C ALA A 138 -14.90 18.99 9.52
N SER A 139 -16.11 18.78 9.00
CA SER A 139 -17.32 19.50 9.44
C SER A 139 -17.75 19.23 10.88
N PHE A 140 -17.30 18.12 11.49
CA PHE A 140 -17.58 17.78 12.88
C PHE A 140 -16.60 18.41 13.89
N CYS A 141 -15.51 19.02 13.41
CA CYS A 141 -14.48 19.62 14.26
C CYS A 141 -14.80 21.10 14.52
N ALA A 142 -14.62 21.55 15.77
CA ALA A 142 -14.94 22.90 16.23
C ALA A 142 -14.17 23.99 15.46
N ASN A 143 -13.00 23.65 14.92
CA ASN A 143 -12.40 24.34 13.79
C ASN A 143 -12.50 23.44 12.56
N THR A 144 -13.38 23.80 11.62
CA THR A 144 -13.66 23.00 10.42
C THR A 144 -12.47 22.88 9.45
N SER A 145 -11.42 23.69 9.65
CA SER A 145 -10.16 23.64 8.88
C SER A 145 -9.03 22.85 9.58
N SER A 146 -9.20 22.44 10.84
CA SER A 146 -8.19 21.66 11.58
C SER A 146 -8.80 21.06 12.86
N CYS A 147 -8.95 19.74 12.89
CA CYS A 147 -9.36 19.01 14.09
C CYS A 147 -8.28 19.02 15.20
N THR A 148 -8.70 18.92 16.44
CA THR A 148 -7.84 18.71 17.61
C THR A 148 -7.53 17.23 17.85
N SER A 149 -6.53 16.96 18.70
CA SER A 149 -6.09 15.62 19.06
C SER A 149 -7.15 14.79 19.80
N THR A 150 -8.07 15.44 20.51
CA THR A 150 -9.24 14.80 21.14
C THR A 150 -10.31 14.47 20.10
N GLU A 151 -10.72 15.42 19.24
CA GLU A 151 -11.74 15.17 18.20
C GLU A 151 -11.33 14.05 17.23
N VAL A 152 -10.04 13.97 16.91
CA VAL A 152 -9.46 12.86 16.12
C VAL A 152 -9.58 11.52 16.86
N VAL A 153 -9.35 11.49 18.18
CA VAL A 153 -9.52 10.27 18.99
C VAL A 153 -10.99 9.87 19.04
N ASP A 154 -11.88 10.79 19.40
CA ASP A 154 -13.30 10.49 19.58
C ASP A 154 -13.96 10.02 18.27
N TYR A 155 -13.47 10.48 17.12
CA TYR A 155 -13.89 10.02 15.79
C TYR A 155 -13.48 8.57 15.48
N TYR A 156 -12.25 8.15 15.83
CA TYR A 156 -11.78 6.78 15.58
C TYR A 156 -12.10 5.78 16.70
N PHE A 157 -12.55 6.26 17.87
CA PHE A 157 -12.91 5.45 19.03
C PHE A 157 -14.26 5.90 19.62
N THR A 158 -15.34 5.37 19.04
CA THR A 158 -16.73 5.72 19.40
C THR A 158 -17.03 5.46 20.89
N ASP A 159 -17.86 6.32 21.48
CA ASP A 159 -18.30 6.26 22.89
C ASP A 159 -17.15 6.26 23.92
N THR A 160 -15.98 6.80 23.57
CA THR A 160 -14.83 6.93 24.50
C THR A 160 -14.68 8.34 25.08
N ALA A 161 -13.82 8.46 26.08
CA ALA A 161 -13.43 9.74 26.66
C ALA A 161 -11.93 9.77 26.98
N VAL A 162 -11.27 10.89 26.70
CA VAL A 162 -9.89 11.18 27.12
C VAL A 162 -9.86 11.65 28.58
N GLN A 163 -9.31 10.83 29.47
CA GLN A 163 -9.26 11.09 30.92
C GLN A 163 -7.82 11.12 31.44
N GLN A 164 -7.59 11.82 32.56
CA GLN A 164 -6.30 11.77 33.27
C GLN A 164 -6.17 10.45 34.05
N MET A 165 -5.06 9.74 33.84
CA MET A 165 -4.83 8.40 34.40
C MET A 165 -4.88 8.37 35.94
N ASN A 166 -4.45 9.45 36.60
CA ASN A 166 -4.50 9.59 38.06
C ASN A 166 -5.93 9.72 38.63
N ASN A 167 -6.92 9.99 37.78
CA ASN A 167 -8.33 10.07 38.20
C ASN A 167 -9.04 8.70 38.09
N LEU A 168 -8.35 7.67 37.55
CA LEU A 168 -8.90 6.34 37.34
C LEU A 168 -8.56 5.40 38.51
N SER A 169 -9.53 4.58 38.93
CA SER A 169 -9.29 3.48 39.85
C SER A 169 -8.64 2.31 39.12
N LEU A 170 -7.31 2.36 38.97
CA LEU A 170 -6.54 1.31 38.29
C LEU A 170 -6.18 0.17 39.24
N SER A 171 -6.22 -1.07 38.73
CA SER A 171 -5.72 -2.27 39.42
C SER A 171 -4.20 -2.25 39.68
N SER A 172 -3.48 -1.28 39.12
CA SER A 172 -2.05 -1.05 39.29
C SER A 172 -1.73 0.43 39.00
N PRO A 173 -1.94 1.35 39.96
CA PRO A 173 -1.78 2.79 39.74
C PRO A 173 -0.32 3.24 39.58
N ASP A 174 0.63 2.36 39.89
CA ASP A 174 2.07 2.61 39.81
C ASP A 174 2.59 2.81 38.38
N ILE A 175 1.82 2.45 37.34
CA ILE A 175 2.15 2.77 35.94
C ILE A 175 2.19 4.28 35.66
N ALA A 176 1.42 5.08 36.41
CA ALA A 176 1.35 6.52 36.23
C ALA A 176 2.49 7.27 36.95
N SER A 177 3.01 6.72 38.06
CA SER A 177 3.95 7.40 38.96
C SER A 177 5.35 6.80 39.00
N SER A 178 5.55 5.54 38.59
CA SER A 178 6.85 4.88 38.65
C SER A 178 7.79 5.26 37.50
N ASN A 179 9.08 5.31 37.81
CA ASN A 179 10.15 5.51 36.83
C ASN A 179 10.55 4.22 36.07
N ASN A 180 10.07 3.04 36.48
CA ASN A 180 10.47 1.74 35.93
C ASN A 180 9.33 0.69 35.79
N ALA A 181 8.06 1.07 35.93
CA ALA A 181 6.95 0.10 35.91
C ALA A 181 6.74 -0.60 34.56
N LEU A 182 6.84 0.11 33.42
CA LEU A 182 6.63 -0.49 32.11
C LEU A 182 7.90 -1.22 31.66
N TRP A 183 7.80 -2.53 31.38
CA TRP A 183 8.93 -3.34 30.91
C TRP A 183 8.78 -3.64 29.42
N VAL A 184 9.73 -3.15 28.62
CA VAL A 184 9.72 -3.17 27.15
C VAL A 184 10.73 -4.22 26.67
N GLY A 185 10.26 -5.30 26.03
CA GLY A 185 11.12 -6.38 25.54
C GLY A 185 11.98 -5.93 24.35
N LEU A 186 13.30 -5.83 24.57
CA LEU A 186 14.29 -5.43 23.57
C LEU A 186 14.82 -6.63 22.78
N ALA A 187 15.09 -7.75 23.47
CA ALA A 187 15.52 -9.01 22.88
C ALA A 187 14.95 -10.20 23.66
N ARG A 188 14.85 -11.37 23.01
CA ARG A 188 14.35 -12.62 23.62
C ARG A 188 15.37 -13.74 23.44
N ASN A 189 15.50 -14.62 24.43
CA ASN A 189 16.33 -15.82 24.37
C ASN A 189 17.77 -15.55 23.86
N ALA A 190 18.36 -14.45 24.30
CA ALA A 190 19.68 -13.99 23.90
C ALA A 190 20.79 -14.77 24.62
N LYS A 191 21.82 -15.18 23.86
CA LYS A 191 23.01 -15.86 24.41
C LYS A 191 24.15 -14.91 24.74
N ASN A 192 24.17 -13.73 24.12
CA ASN A 192 25.04 -12.63 24.47
C ASN A 192 24.31 -11.30 24.25
N ILE A 193 24.75 -10.26 24.95
CA ILE A 193 24.39 -8.87 24.65
C ILE A 193 25.56 -7.96 25.02
N SER A 194 25.85 -6.98 24.17
CA SER A 194 26.81 -5.92 24.46
C SER A 194 26.06 -4.63 24.82
N LEU A 195 26.54 -3.96 25.87
CA LEU A 195 26.08 -2.65 26.34
C LEU A 195 27.27 -1.68 26.30
N THR A 196 27.12 -0.59 25.55
CA THR A 196 28.15 0.45 25.41
C THR A 196 27.62 1.75 25.98
N THR A 197 28.33 2.35 26.95
CA THR A 197 28.10 3.76 27.34
C THR A 197 28.47 4.66 26.17
N LEU A 198 27.62 5.63 25.84
CA LEU A 198 27.90 6.55 24.73
C LEU A 198 28.64 7.81 25.21
N PRO A 199 29.46 8.45 24.35
CA PRO A 199 30.14 9.69 24.71
C PRO A 199 29.19 10.81 25.14
N SER A 200 29.61 11.48 26.22
CA SER A 200 29.04 12.68 26.83
C SER A 200 30.16 13.40 27.58
N SER A 201 29.98 14.69 27.90
CA SER A 201 30.94 15.49 28.68
C SER A 201 31.23 14.88 30.06
N SER A 202 30.24 14.21 30.65
CA SER A 202 30.40 13.29 31.77
C SER A 202 29.94 11.90 31.32
N PRO A 203 30.86 10.94 31.08
CA PRO A 203 30.48 9.55 30.75
C PRO A 203 29.70 8.91 31.91
N PRO A 204 28.62 8.17 31.65
CA PRO A 204 27.80 7.62 32.74
C PRO A 204 28.53 6.59 33.59
N THR A 205 28.28 6.65 34.90
CA THR A 205 28.58 5.55 35.81
C THR A 205 27.52 4.46 35.64
N LEU A 206 27.94 3.25 35.25
CA LEU A 206 27.09 2.06 35.28
C LEU A 206 26.99 1.52 36.71
N MET A 207 25.81 1.05 37.08
CA MET A 207 25.52 0.35 38.33
C MET A 207 24.95 -1.03 37.99
N ILE A 208 25.76 -2.07 38.22
CA ILE A 208 25.48 -3.45 37.79
C ILE A 208 25.14 -4.30 39.02
N CYS A 209 23.91 -4.79 39.08
CA CYS A 209 23.42 -5.76 40.06
C CYS A 209 23.27 -7.12 39.37
N GLN A 210 24.07 -8.12 39.77
CA GLN A 210 24.03 -9.48 39.25
C GLN A 210 23.76 -10.48 40.38
N ASP A 211 22.82 -11.41 40.19
CA ASP A 211 22.58 -12.51 41.13
C ASP A 211 23.68 -13.58 41.09
N GLY A 212 23.72 -14.47 42.10
CA GLY A 212 24.49 -15.72 42.02
C GLY A 212 26.02 -15.61 41.95
N LEU A 213 26.62 -14.43 42.13
CA LEU A 213 28.07 -14.31 42.34
C LEU A 213 28.47 -15.07 43.62
N ASN A 214 29.63 -15.73 43.60
CA ASN A 214 30.17 -16.37 44.80
C ASN A 214 30.55 -15.31 45.87
N GLN A 215 30.64 -15.74 47.13
CA GLN A 215 30.81 -14.81 48.26
C GLN A 215 32.05 -13.91 48.13
N THR A 216 33.18 -14.47 47.70
CA THR A 216 34.42 -13.71 47.46
C THR A 216 34.25 -12.68 46.35
N ALA A 217 33.63 -13.05 45.22
CA ALA A 217 33.38 -12.13 44.11
C ALA A 217 32.36 -11.04 44.47
N GLY A 218 31.37 -11.35 45.30
CA GLY A 218 30.44 -10.37 45.88
C GLY A 218 31.15 -9.36 46.79
N VAL A 219 32.02 -9.84 47.69
CA VAL A 219 32.85 -9.00 48.56
C VAL A 219 33.84 -8.15 47.76
N GLN A 220 34.53 -8.73 46.77
CA GLN A 220 35.39 -7.99 45.82
C GLN A 220 34.58 -6.90 45.08
N SER A 221 33.34 -7.18 44.66
CA SER A 221 32.46 -6.20 43.99
C SER A 221 32.04 -5.05 44.90
N PHE A 222 31.66 -5.34 46.14
CA PHE A 222 31.33 -4.32 47.15
C PHE A 222 32.54 -3.45 47.50
N LEU A 223 33.68 -4.07 47.80
CA LEU A 223 34.91 -3.34 48.14
C LEU A 223 35.33 -2.40 46.99
N THR A 224 35.27 -2.89 45.75
CA THR A 224 35.50 -2.08 44.54
C THR A 224 34.50 -0.92 44.41
N SER A 225 33.20 -1.16 44.61
CA SER A 225 32.16 -0.12 44.50
C SER A 225 32.16 0.90 45.65
N ARG A 226 32.92 0.62 46.73
CA ARG A 226 33.19 1.53 47.85
C ARG A 226 34.60 2.15 47.82
N GLY A 227 35.40 1.90 46.78
CA GLY A 227 36.70 2.54 46.56
C GLY A 227 37.91 1.85 47.23
N TYR A 228 37.75 0.61 47.70
CA TYR A 228 38.85 -0.24 48.14
C TYR A 228 39.45 -1.03 46.96
N GLU A 229 40.70 -1.49 47.08
CA GLU A 229 41.41 -2.24 46.04
C GLU A 229 41.58 -3.74 46.37
N PRO A 230 40.53 -4.58 46.28
CA PRO A 230 40.62 -6.00 46.61
C PRO A 230 41.39 -6.84 45.58
N GLY A 231 41.73 -6.27 44.42
CA GLY A 231 42.24 -7.00 43.25
C GLY A 231 41.17 -7.14 42.15
N PRO A 232 41.39 -8.02 41.16
CA PRO A 232 40.38 -8.36 40.16
C PRO A 232 39.12 -8.98 40.80
N ILE A 233 37.98 -8.89 40.12
CA ILE A 233 36.74 -9.56 40.55
C ILE A 233 36.68 -10.95 39.91
N ASP A 234 37.47 -11.87 40.45
CA ASP A 234 37.66 -13.25 39.99
C ASP A 234 37.04 -14.30 40.94
N GLY A 235 36.73 -13.93 42.18
CA GLY A 235 36.30 -14.82 43.25
C GLY A 235 37.44 -15.56 43.97
N SER A 236 38.70 -15.25 43.67
CA SER A 236 39.89 -15.82 44.31
C SER A 236 40.26 -15.01 45.55
N PHE A 237 40.37 -15.68 46.71
CA PHE A 237 40.78 -15.01 47.94
C PHE A 237 42.31 -14.94 48.05
N GLY A 238 42.86 -13.75 48.30
CA GLY A 238 44.29 -13.52 48.48
C GLY A 238 44.60 -12.16 49.12
N ASP A 239 45.88 -11.85 49.28
CA ASP A 239 46.38 -10.75 50.14
C ASP A 239 45.75 -9.39 49.85
N LYS A 240 45.53 -9.04 48.57
CA LYS A 240 44.84 -7.79 48.20
C LYS A 240 43.41 -7.74 48.71
N THR A 241 42.65 -8.84 48.55
CA THR A 241 41.28 -8.95 49.05
C THR A 241 41.27 -8.92 50.58
N SER A 242 42.19 -9.63 51.25
CA SER A 242 42.29 -9.60 52.73
C SER A 242 42.62 -8.20 53.27
N ASN A 243 43.57 -7.49 52.65
CA ASN A 243 43.93 -6.13 53.08
C ASN A 243 42.84 -5.10 52.78
N ALA A 244 42.13 -5.23 51.65
CA ALA A 244 40.94 -4.42 51.37
C ALA A 244 39.81 -4.67 52.39
N ILE A 245 39.63 -5.92 52.85
CA ILE A 245 38.70 -6.25 53.94
C ILE A 245 39.13 -5.58 55.25
N LYS A 246 40.41 -5.64 55.65
CA LYS A 246 40.91 -4.95 56.86
C LYS A 246 40.64 -3.44 56.82
N ASN A 247 40.89 -2.81 55.67
CA ASN A 247 40.64 -1.38 55.49
C ASN A 247 39.16 -1.03 55.64
N TYR A 248 38.25 -1.85 55.10
CA TYR A 248 36.81 -1.68 55.30
C TYR A 248 36.39 -1.93 56.75
N GLN A 249 36.84 -3.01 57.37
CA GLN A 249 36.59 -3.36 58.78
C GLN A 249 36.99 -2.20 59.70
N SER A 250 38.18 -1.64 59.48
CA SER A 250 38.67 -0.44 60.17
C SER A 250 37.82 0.81 59.92
N SER A 251 37.23 0.97 58.74
CA SER A 251 36.38 2.14 58.43
C SER A 251 35.00 2.09 59.08
N VAL A 252 34.48 0.88 59.36
CA VAL A 252 33.14 0.67 59.93
C VAL A 252 33.16 0.26 61.40
N GLY A 253 34.35 0.17 62.01
CA GLY A 253 34.52 -0.03 63.45
C GLY A 253 34.36 -1.46 63.95
N ILE A 254 34.59 -2.47 63.09
CA ILE A 254 34.51 -3.90 63.43
C ILE A 254 35.91 -4.55 63.49
N ASN A 255 35.98 -5.80 63.92
CA ASN A 255 37.25 -6.52 64.07
C ASN A 255 38.03 -6.63 62.74
N GLN A 256 39.32 -6.31 62.75
CA GLN A 256 40.18 -6.27 61.55
C GLN A 256 40.77 -7.65 61.20
N SER A 257 39.91 -8.67 61.12
CA SER A 257 40.31 -10.06 60.80
C SER A 257 40.97 -10.19 59.43
N GLY A 258 40.60 -9.33 58.47
CA GLY A 258 40.93 -9.47 57.06
C GLY A 258 40.30 -10.69 56.39
N ALA A 259 39.29 -11.31 57.00
CA ALA A 259 38.61 -12.51 56.53
C ALA A 259 37.16 -12.23 56.15
N ILE A 260 36.56 -13.14 55.37
CA ILE A 260 35.12 -13.11 55.04
C ILE A 260 34.36 -13.81 56.17
N ASP A 261 34.27 -13.15 57.32
CA ASP A 261 33.51 -13.61 58.49
C ASP A 261 32.07 -13.05 58.53
N ASP A 262 31.22 -13.63 59.37
CA ASP A 262 29.79 -13.29 59.43
C ASP A 262 29.53 -11.85 59.90
N GLU A 263 30.35 -11.30 60.81
CA GLU A 263 30.24 -9.90 61.24
C GLU A 263 30.47 -8.96 60.04
N THR A 264 31.59 -9.18 59.33
CA THR A 264 31.97 -8.41 58.14
C THR A 264 30.94 -8.56 57.03
N VAL A 265 30.49 -9.78 56.73
CA VAL A 265 29.54 -10.06 55.65
C VAL A 265 28.17 -9.47 55.94
N ASN A 266 27.68 -9.54 57.18
CA ASN A 266 26.39 -8.96 57.55
C ASN A 266 26.47 -7.43 57.57
N LYS A 267 27.59 -6.84 58.00
CA LYS A 267 27.84 -5.40 57.92
C LYS A 267 27.94 -4.91 56.45
N MET A 268 28.63 -5.63 55.57
CA MET A 268 28.65 -5.33 54.12
C MET A 268 27.26 -5.39 53.49
N LYS A 269 26.46 -6.43 53.79
CA LYS A 269 25.07 -6.54 53.29
C LYS A 269 24.17 -5.42 53.81
N SER A 270 24.33 -5.04 55.08
CA SER A 270 23.61 -3.91 55.67
C SER A 270 23.98 -2.60 54.98
N ASP A 271 25.28 -2.32 54.81
CA ASP A 271 25.75 -1.12 54.11
C ASP A 271 25.35 -1.11 52.62
N ALA A 272 25.28 -2.28 51.97
CA ALA A 272 24.85 -2.44 50.58
C ALA A 272 23.34 -2.17 50.39
N SER A 273 22.51 -2.45 51.39
CA SER A 273 21.06 -2.17 51.31
C SER A 273 20.73 -0.68 51.10
N ALA A 274 21.64 0.21 51.50
CA ALA A 274 21.53 1.66 51.27
C ALA A 274 21.69 2.07 49.78
N ASP A 275 22.27 1.21 48.93
CA ASP A 275 22.27 1.40 47.47
C ASP A 275 20.91 1.04 46.82
N GLY A 276 19.94 0.56 47.62
CA GLY A 276 18.58 0.22 47.19
C GLY A 276 18.45 -1.17 46.56
N PRO A 277 17.29 -1.47 45.94
CA PRO A 277 17.01 -2.80 45.40
C PRO A 277 18.01 -3.25 44.33
N CYS A 278 18.57 -4.45 44.55
CA CYS A 278 19.64 -5.05 43.78
C CYS A 278 19.54 -6.59 43.82
N GLU A 279 19.83 -7.27 42.72
CA GLU A 279 19.93 -8.74 42.64
C GLU A 279 21.14 -9.30 43.44
N SER A 280 22.16 -8.48 43.69
CA SER A 280 23.30 -8.82 44.53
C SER A 280 23.02 -8.43 45.98
N PRO A 281 23.20 -9.34 46.97
CA PRO A 281 23.13 -8.98 48.39
C PRO A 281 24.31 -8.09 48.84
N PHE A 282 25.34 -7.96 47.99
CA PHE A 282 26.50 -7.08 48.17
C PHE A 282 26.34 -5.75 47.42
N GLY A 283 25.15 -5.45 46.88
CA GLY A 283 24.85 -4.19 46.20
C GLY A 283 25.44 -4.10 44.77
N PRO A 284 25.29 -2.94 44.11
CA PRO A 284 25.74 -2.74 42.75
C PRO A 284 27.25 -2.54 42.66
N LEU A 285 27.87 -3.21 41.69
CA LEU A 285 29.17 -2.84 41.16
C LEU A 285 29.05 -1.49 40.41
N LYS A 286 29.93 -0.54 40.71
CA LYS A 286 29.91 0.82 40.12
C LYS A 286 31.11 0.98 39.17
N ILE A 287 30.84 1.36 37.92
CA ILE A 287 31.85 1.50 36.86
C ILE A 287 31.73 2.87 36.20
N SER A 288 32.76 3.71 36.33
CA SER A 288 32.83 5.07 35.75
C SER A 288 33.81 5.14 34.57
N GLY A 289 33.85 6.28 33.87
CA GLY A 289 34.81 6.55 32.78
C GLY A 289 34.37 6.10 31.39
N GLY A 290 33.26 5.35 31.30
CA GLY A 290 32.72 4.79 30.07
C GLY A 290 33.24 3.38 29.80
N ALA A 291 32.32 2.47 29.46
CA ALA A 291 32.59 1.05 29.29
C ALA A 291 31.82 0.46 28.09
N THR A 292 32.41 -0.53 27.43
CA THR A 292 31.69 -1.50 26.61
C THR A 292 31.78 -2.85 27.31
N ILE A 293 30.66 -3.32 27.85
CA ILE A 293 30.57 -4.60 28.54
C ILE A 293 29.79 -5.59 27.66
N SER A 294 30.20 -6.85 27.69
CA SER A 294 29.50 -7.95 27.02
C SER A 294 29.13 -9.01 28.05
N ILE A 295 27.84 -9.25 28.17
CA ILE A 295 27.25 -10.25 29.08
C ILE A 295 27.01 -11.50 28.26
N VAL A 296 27.61 -12.62 28.67
CA VAL A 296 27.60 -13.88 27.92
C VAL A 296 26.96 -14.97 28.77
N ASN A 297 25.94 -15.62 28.22
CA ASN A 297 25.31 -16.79 28.83
C ASN A 297 26.13 -18.06 28.56
N SER A 298 26.36 -18.83 29.62
CA SER A 298 27.04 -20.12 29.62
C SER A 298 26.15 -21.18 30.27
N GLY A 299 24.92 -21.32 29.77
CA GLY A 299 23.90 -22.22 30.35
C GLY A 299 23.10 -21.52 31.44
N ASN A 300 23.19 -22.00 32.68
CA ASN A 300 22.47 -21.38 33.81
C ASN A 300 23.12 -20.07 34.31
N ASN A 301 24.40 -19.87 33.97
CA ASN A 301 25.24 -18.79 34.51
C ASN A 301 25.58 -17.75 33.43
N CYS A 302 25.93 -16.54 33.86
CA CYS A 302 26.43 -15.46 33.00
C CYS A 302 27.74 -14.87 33.54
N SER A 303 28.65 -14.48 32.64
CA SER A 303 29.84 -13.69 32.96
C SER A 303 29.80 -12.32 32.26
N ILE A 304 30.48 -11.32 32.84
CA ILE A 304 30.49 -9.95 32.32
C ILE A 304 31.92 -9.55 31.99
N ASN A 305 32.18 -9.31 30.71
CA ASN A 305 33.53 -9.07 30.18
C ASN A 305 33.61 -7.71 29.47
N GLY A 306 34.82 -7.19 29.26
CA GLY A 306 35.07 -5.99 28.43
C GLY A 306 35.45 -4.72 29.17
N HIS A 307 35.36 -4.70 30.51
CA HIS A 307 35.90 -3.62 31.34
C HIS A 307 36.71 -4.20 32.51
N PRO A 308 37.87 -3.64 32.92
CA PRO A 308 38.73 -4.23 33.96
C PRO A 308 38.07 -4.45 35.32
N LEU A 309 36.98 -3.71 35.61
CA LEU A 309 36.23 -3.82 36.86
C LEU A 309 35.04 -4.81 36.80
N THR A 310 34.74 -5.49 35.68
CA THR A 310 33.59 -6.42 35.63
C THR A 310 33.94 -7.82 36.15
N PRO A 311 32.99 -8.59 36.73
CA PRO A 311 33.25 -9.94 37.20
C PRO A 311 33.52 -10.89 36.02
N ALA A 312 34.77 -11.34 35.90
CA ALA A 312 35.17 -12.35 34.92
C ALA A 312 34.66 -13.75 35.31
N THR A 313 34.40 -13.96 36.61
CA THR A 313 33.81 -15.18 37.14
C THR A 313 32.33 -15.34 36.75
N ALA A 314 31.82 -16.56 36.83
CA ALA A 314 30.44 -16.87 36.50
C ALA A 314 29.52 -16.54 37.68
N GLY A 315 28.52 -15.68 37.46
CA GLY A 315 27.37 -15.47 38.35
C GLY A 315 26.08 -15.99 37.72
N GLY A 316 24.93 -15.62 38.30
CA GLY A 316 23.63 -15.82 37.67
C GLY A 316 23.39 -14.87 36.50
N CYS A 317 22.23 -15.03 35.84
CA CYS A 317 21.83 -14.24 34.66
C CYS A 317 20.68 -13.25 34.93
N ASN A 318 20.23 -13.09 36.18
CA ASN A 318 19.27 -12.06 36.54
C ASN A 318 20.04 -10.80 36.90
N ILE A 319 20.09 -9.85 35.96
CA ILE A 319 20.94 -8.67 36.06
C ILE A 319 20.11 -7.40 35.89
N THR A 320 20.25 -6.44 36.79
CA THR A 320 19.80 -5.06 36.60
C THR A 320 21.01 -4.18 36.29
N ILE A 321 20.89 -3.34 35.26
CA ILE A 321 21.89 -2.32 34.92
C ILE A 321 21.21 -0.96 34.89
N LYS A 322 21.56 -0.12 35.86
CA LYS A 322 21.21 1.31 35.91
C LYS A 322 22.41 2.12 35.41
N TRP A 323 22.19 3.36 35.02
CA TRP A 323 23.26 4.34 34.75
C TRP A 323 22.93 5.68 35.39
N SER A 324 23.96 6.51 35.63
CA SER A 324 23.77 7.87 36.16
C SER A 324 22.97 8.75 35.20
N ASP A 325 22.13 9.63 35.76
CA ASP A 325 21.25 10.53 35.01
C ASP A 325 21.99 11.40 33.97
N GLY A 326 21.28 11.75 32.89
CA GLY A 326 21.85 12.42 31.72
C GLY A 326 22.70 11.52 30.82
N GLY A 327 23.15 10.37 31.33
CA GLY A 327 23.87 9.34 30.60
C GLY A 327 23.06 8.68 29.48
N ARG A 328 23.78 8.03 28.55
CA ARG A 328 23.20 7.19 27.50
C ARG A 328 23.94 5.86 27.39
N VAL A 329 23.19 4.79 27.16
CA VAL A 329 23.71 3.45 26.82
C VAL A 329 23.15 2.99 25.48
N ARG A 330 23.92 2.19 24.73
CA ARG A 330 23.49 1.53 23.50
C ARG A 330 23.46 0.02 23.70
N ILE A 331 22.38 -0.62 23.25
CA ILE A 331 22.14 -2.06 23.37
C ILE A 331 21.61 -2.57 22.03
N GLY A 332 22.43 -3.38 21.36
CA GLY A 332 22.22 -3.69 19.95
C GLY A 332 22.12 -2.41 19.12
N PRO A 333 21.06 -2.24 18.29
CA PRO A 333 20.89 -1.05 17.44
C PRO A 333 20.26 0.17 18.15
N ARG A 334 19.82 0.06 19.41
CA ARG A 334 19.04 1.11 20.09
C ARG A 334 19.85 1.88 21.13
N GLU A 335 19.57 3.17 21.25
CA GLU A 335 20.08 4.04 22.32
C GLU A 335 19.01 4.27 23.40
N HIS A 336 19.42 4.28 24.66
CA HIS A 336 18.57 4.49 25.82
C HIS A 336 19.19 5.56 26.73
N LYS A 337 18.38 6.56 27.06
CA LYS A 337 18.70 7.67 27.99
C LYS A 337 17.95 7.53 29.32
N HIS A 338 16.83 6.81 29.30
CA HIS A 338 15.87 6.71 30.41
C HIS A 338 15.57 5.25 30.73
N GLY A 339 15.25 4.98 32.00
CA GLY A 339 14.94 3.64 32.52
C GLY A 339 16.18 2.89 33.00
N GLU A 340 16.02 1.59 33.22
CA GLU A 340 17.06 0.63 33.60
C GLU A 340 16.89 -0.67 32.80
N ILE A 341 17.97 -1.43 32.66
CA ILE A 341 17.99 -2.64 31.83
C ILE A 341 17.92 -3.89 32.70
N LYS A 342 17.06 -4.83 32.31
CA LYS A 342 16.77 -6.07 33.02
C LYS A 342 17.09 -7.26 32.13
N LEU A 343 18.00 -8.13 32.57
CA LEU A 343 18.24 -9.45 31.99
C LEU A 343 17.57 -10.49 32.88
N ARG A 344 16.83 -11.45 32.31
CA ARG A 344 16.11 -12.49 33.08
C ARG A 344 16.19 -13.85 32.37
N SER A 345 16.63 -14.89 33.08
CA SER A 345 16.88 -16.23 32.51
C SER A 345 15.89 -17.32 32.97
N LYS A 346 15.10 -17.06 34.02
CA LYS A 346 14.11 -18.02 34.52
C LYS A 346 13.06 -18.33 33.45
N ASN A 347 12.67 -19.60 33.32
CA ASN A 347 11.72 -20.09 32.30
C ASN A 347 12.14 -19.84 30.84
N VAL A 348 13.43 -19.58 30.56
CA VAL A 348 13.99 -19.39 29.21
C VAL A 348 14.70 -20.67 28.75
N SER A 349 14.53 -21.07 27.48
CA SER A 349 15.04 -22.35 26.98
C SER A 349 16.52 -22.35 26.56
N SER A 350 17.11 -21.21 26.18
CA SER A 350 18.54 -21.13 25.84
C SER A 350 19.12 -19.70 25.92
N GLY A 351 19.11 -19.07 27.10
CA GLY A 351 19.73 -17.77 27.32
C GLY A 351 18.95 -16.90 28.31
N PHE A 352 18.89 -15.60 28.05
CA PHE A 352 18.09 -14.64 28.83
C PHE A 352 17.24 -13.73 27.93
N HIS A 353 16.10 -13.25 28.45
CA HIS A 353 15.38 -12.12 27.87
C HIS A 353 16.05 -10.80 28.27
N VAL A 354 15.95 -9.78 27.43
CA VAL A 354 16.45 -8.41 27.70
C VAL A 354 15.28 -7.44 27.61
N ALA A 355 14.99 -6.73 28.70
CA ALA A 355 13.95 -5.73 28.79
C ALA A 355 14.49 -4.38 29.28
N LEU A 356 13.83 -3.29 28.87
CA LEU A 356 13.99 -1.95 29.41
C LEU A 356 12.83 -1.68 30.37
N ALA A 357 13.12 -1.47 31.66
CA ALA A 357 12.15 -1.04 32.65
C ALA A 357 12.16 0.49 32.72
N VAL A 358 11.03 1.15 32.42
CA VAL A 358 10.97 2.60 32.16
C VAL A 358 9.60 3.21 32.53
N ASN A 359 9.57 4.53 32.72
CA ASN A 359 8.35 5.33 32.86
C ASN A 359 7.54 5.36 31.56
N ILE A 360 6.20 5.45 31.67
CA ILE A 360 5.28 5.49 30.52
C ILE A 360 5.55 6.66 29.55
N GLU A 361 5.82 7.88 30.04
CA GLU A 361 6.09 9.03 29.15
C GLU A 361 7.45 8.92 28.46
N LYS A 362 8.46 8.38 29.16
CA LYS A 362 9.80 8.15 28.60
C LYS A 362 9.87 6.93 27.67
N TYR A 363 8.89 6.03 27.76
CA TYR A 363 8.62 5.05 26.71
C TYR A 363 8.07 5.74 25.44
N LEU A 364 7.08 6.62 25.58
CA LEU A 364 6.47 7.32 24.44
C LEU A 364 7.46 8.24 23.71
N TYR A 365 8.40 8.87 24.42
CA TYR A 365 9.52 9.59 23.79
C TYR A 365 10.27 8.74 22.74
N GLY A 366 10.37 7.42 22.96
CA GLY A 366 11.04 6.48 22.05
C GLY A 366 10.11 5.71 21.09
N LEU A 367 8.80 5.97 21.10
CA LEU A 367 7.80 5.30 20.25
C LEU A 367 7.80 5.91 18.83
N ALA A 368 8.14 5.14 17.81
CA ALA A 368 8.54 5.63 16.49
C ALA A 368 7.50 5.37 15.37
N GLU A 369 6.23 5.62 15.67
CA GLU A 369 5.10 5.22 14.80
C GLU A 369 4.75 6.23 13.69
N MET A 370 4.83 7.53 13.97
CA MET A 370 4.58 8.61 12.99
C MET A 370 5.82 9.52 12.82
N PRO A 371 6.03 10.15 11.64
CA PRO A 371 7.13 11.08 11.42
C PRO A 371 7.06 12.31 12.32
N SER A 372 8.18 12.65 12.97
CA SER A 372 8.27 13.68 14.04
C SER A 372 8.10 15.13 13.58
N HIS A 373 7.76 15.35 12.30
CA HIS A 373 7.54 16.65 11.67
C HIS A 373 6.08 16.85 11.21
N TRP A 374 5.20 15.85 11.38
CA TRP A 374 3.76 16.01 11.09
C TRP A 374 3.09 16.96 12.09
N ASN A 375 1.85 17.37 11.79
CA ASN A 375 1.05 18.24 12.66
C ASN A 375 1.05 17.70 14.12
N VAL A 376 1.32 18.60 15.08
CA VAL A 376 1.39 18.25 16.50
C VAL A 376 0.09 17.64 17.01
N GLN A 377 -1.08 18.04 16.52
CA GLN A 377 -2.37 17.44 16.90
C GLN A 377 -2.51 15.97 16.44
N ALA A 378 -1.99 15.61 15.26
CA ALA A 378 -1.97 14.22 14.82
C ALA A 378 -1.01 13.37 15.67
N LEU A 379 0.14 13.95 16.04
CA LEU A 379 1.11 13.32 16.92
C LEU A 379 0.58 13.18 18.37
N GLU A 380 -0.22 14.13 18.85
CA GLU A 380 -0.91 14.06 20.14
C GLU A 380 -1.97 12.95 20.15
N ALA A 381 -2.79 12.83 19.10
CA ALA A 381 -3.73 11.71 18.96
C ALA A 381 -3.00 10.36 18.97
N GLN A 382 -1.88 10.24 18.26
CA GLN A 382 -1.03 9.05 18.30
C GLN A 382 -0.36 8.82 19.65
N ALA A 383 -0.06 9.87 20.42
CA ALA A 383 0.46 9.75 21.78
C ALA A 383 -0.63 9.28 22.78
N LEU A 384 -1.86 9.80 22.69
CA LEU A 384 -3.02 9.32 23.47
C LEU A 384 -3.28 7.83 23.20
N VAL A 385 -3.35 7.44 21.93
CA VAL A 385 -3.51 6.05 21.48
C VAL A 385 -2.34 5.18 21.95
N GLY A 386 -1.11 5.65 21.75
CA GLY A 386 0.10 4.92 22.13
C GLY A 386 0.22 4.70 23.64
N ARG A 387 -0.16 5.70 24.44
CA ARG A 387 -0.21 5.60 25.92
C ARG A 387 -1.27 4.61 26.35
N SER A 388 -2.46 4.69 25.77
CA SER A 388 -3.59 3.82 26.12
C SER A 388 -3.32 2.36 25.79
N TYR A 389 -2.73 2.07 24.62
CA TYR A 389 -2.27 0.72 24.25
C TYR A 389 -1.25 0.17 25.27
N ALA A 390 -0.23 0.95 25.64
CA ALA A 390 0.80 0.52 26.56
C ALA A 390 0.31 0.34 28.01
N VAL A 391 -0.59 1.22 28.48
CA VAL A 391 -1.24 1.10 29.79
C VAL A 391 -2.18 -0.11 29.82
N TYR A 392 -2.99 -0.35 28.79
CA TYR A 392 -3.81 -1.55 28.68
C TYR A 392 -2.94 -2.82 28.69
N ALA A 393 -1.87 -2.87 27.89
CA ALA A 393 -0.95 -3.99 27.86
C ALA A 393 -0.26 -4.23 29.21
N TYR A 394 0.04 -3.17 29.98
CA TYR A 394 0.52 -3.29 31.36
C TYR A 394 -0.55 -3.92 32.27
N LEU A 395 -1.74 -3.34 32.34
CA LEU A 395 -2.82 -3.76 33.24
C LEU A 395 -3.26 -5.22 33.00
N GLN A 396 -3.28 -5.69 31.75
CA GLN A 396 -3.63 -7.08 31.44
C GLN A 396 -2.54 -8.10 31.80
N GLN A 397 -1.26 -7.71 31.78
CA GLN A 397 -0.11 -8.61 31.99
C GLN A 397 0.44 -8.57 33.42
N ASN A 398 0.27 -7.45 34.14
CA ASN A 398 0.72 -7.31 35.51
C ASN A 398 -0.15 -8.14 36.48
N ARG A 399 0.49 -8.77 37.45
CA ARG A 399 -0.10 -9.49 38.58
C ARG A 399 0.57 -8.93 39.83
N THR A 400 -0.09 -7.97 40.48
CA THR A 400 0.43 -7.23 41.63
C THR A 400 0.94 -8.15 42.75
N ALA A 401 0.25 -9.26 43.02
CA ALA A 401 0.67 -10.28 43.99
C ALA A 401 2.03 -10.95 43.69
N ASN A 402 2.50 -10.92 42.44
CA ASN A 402 3.79 -11.47 42.02
C ASN A 402 4.86 -10.38 41.83
N LYS A 403 4.53 -9.10 42.07
CA LYS A 403 5.41 -7.97 41.76
C LYS A 403 6.44 -7.73 42.87
N THR A 404 7.68 -7.46 42.48
CA THR A 404 8.75 -7.08 43.41
C THR A 404 9.53 -5.89 42.84
N ASN A 405 10.43 -5.30 43.64
CA ASN A 405 11.36 -4.27 43.14
C ASN A 405 12.32 -4.79 42.05
N LEU A 406 12.42 -6.11 41.89
CA LEU A 406 13.27 -6.77 40.91
C LEU A 406 12.46 -7.46 39.80
N ASP A 407 11.14 -7.63 39.92
CA ASP A 407 10.33 -8.35 38.93
C ASP A 407 9.04 -7.65 38.55
N ALA A 408 8.77 -7.66 37.24
CA ALA A 408 7.65 -7.05 36.56
C ALA A 408 6.24 -7.54 36.96
N GLY A 409 6.10 -8.45 37.95
CA GLY A 409 4.81 -9.00 38.35
C GLY A 409 4.13 -9.87 37.28
N LEU A 410 4.88 -10.42 36.33
CA LEU A 410 4.33 -11.16 35.19
C LEU A 410 3.94 -12.60 35.56
N ASP A 411 2.96 -13.17 34.85
CA ASP A 411 2.67 -14.60 34.93
C ASP A 411 3.74 -15.48 34.24
N THR A 412 3.74 -16.78 34.54
CA THR A 412 4.74 -17.75 34.08
C THR A 412 4.84 -17.87 32.56
N SER A 413 3.73 -17.65 31.84
CA SER A 413 3.71 -17.70 30.37
C SER A 413 4.36 -16.45 29.76
N ARG A 414 4.10 -15.27 30.36
CA ARG A 414 4.68 -14.00 29.89
C ARG A 414 6.15 -13.87 30.26
N GLN A 415 6.53 -14.39 31.43
CA GLN A 415 7.92 -14.64 31.85
C GLN A 415 8.67 -15.44 30.77
N ALA A 416 8.17 -16.63 30.41
CA ALA A 416 8.77 -17.48 29.39
C ALA A 416 8.81 -16.83 27.99
N TYR A 417 7.78 -16.06 27.62
CA TYR A 417 7.68 -15.43 26.31
C TYR A 417 8.64 -14.26 26.08
N CYS A 418 8.79 -13.34 27.04
CA CYS A 418 9.68 -12.18 26.91
C CYS A 418 10.13 -11.50 28.22
N TRP A 419 9.59 -11.90 29.38
CA TRP A 419 9.72 -11.17 30.65
C TRP A 419 9.40 -9.65 30.53
N CYS A 420 8.40 -9.32 29.71
CA CYS A 420 8.06 -7.95 29.34
C CYS A 420 6.55 -7.68 29.40
N HIS A 421 6.16 -6.45 29.70
CA HIS A 421 4.78 -5.99 29.54
C HIS A 421 4.47 -5.81 28.05
N ILE A 422 5.36 -5.16 27.29
CA ILE A 422 5.16 -4.80 25.89
C ILE A 422 6.39 -5.10 25.02
N GLY A 423 6.21 -5.44 23.73
CA GLY A 423 7.30 -5.66 22.79
C GLY A 423 7.80 -4.37 22.12
N SER A 424 9.08 -4.34 21.72
CA SER A 424 9.71 -3.19 21.03
C SER A 424 9.58 -3.17 19.49
N THR A 425 8.73 -4.02 18.90
CA THR A 425 8.56 -4.19 17.45
C THR A 425 7.09 -4.08 17.05
N ALA A 426 6.80 -4.06 15.76
CA ALA A 426 5.44 -4.02 15.20
C ALA A 426 4.52 -5.21 15.57
N SER A 427 4.98 -6.18 16.39
CA SER A 427 4.09 -7.13 17.08
C SER A 427 3.42 -6.54 18.33
N SER A 428 3.77 -5.31 18.70
CA SER A 428 3.11 -4.52 19.75
C SER A 428 3.14 -3.05 19.34
N GLN A 429 4.26 -2.36 19.55
CA GLN A 429 4.51 -1.02 19.05
C GLN A 429 6.01 -0.86 18.71
N TYR A 430 6.34 -0.10 17.67
CA TYR A 430 7.71 0.09 17.22
C TYR A 430 8.48 1.09 18.10
N TYR A 431 9.14 0.56 19.12
CA TYR A 431 10.00 1.35 20.02
C TYR A 431 11.43 1.41 19.49
N TYR A 432 11.95 2.63 19.31
CA TYR A 432 13.26 2.93 18.76
C TYR A 432 14.22 3.58 19.77
N GLY A 433 13.70 4.07 20.90
CA GLY A 433 14.48 4.66 21.98
C GLY A 433 14.91 6.10 21.72
N TYR A 434 16.04 6.53 22.29
CA TYR A 434 16.49 7.92 22.33
C TYR A 434 16.66 8.56 20.93
N LEU A 435 16.98 7.77 19.91
CA LEU A 435 17.06 8.28 18.53
C LEU A 435 15.71 8.80 17.98
N LYS A 436 14.56 8.36 18.53
CA LYS A 436 13.24 8.91 18.21
C LYS A 436 12.97 10.19 19.01
N GLU A 437 13.41 10.27 20.27
CA GLU A 437 13.29 11.47 21.13
C GLU A 437 13.90 12.71 20.45
N ILE A 438 15.04 12.55 19.77
CA ILE A 438 15.76 13.64 19.08
C ILE A 438 15.41 13.81 17.59
N SER A 439 14.47 13.02 17.05
CA SER A 439 14.23 12.94 15.59
C SER A 439 13.40 14.08 14.98
N GLY A 440 12.88 14.99 15.80
CA GLY A 440 12.12 16.17 15.35
C GLY A 440 11.35 16.83 16.49
N PRO A 441 11.04 18.13 16.39
CA PRO A 441 10.54 18.93 17.52
C PRO A 441 9.15 18.49 18.02
N ASN A 442 8.24 18.15 17.10
CA ASN A 442 6.81 18.03 17.43
C ASN A 442 6.50 16.76 18.26
N TRP A 443 7.31 15.70 18.19
CA TRP A 443 6.97 14.43 18.85
C TRP A 443 7.04 14.51 20.38
N VAL A 444 8.15 15.01 20.93
CA VAL A 444 8.29 15.14 22.39
C VAL A 444 7.30 16.18 22.95
N GLN A 445 7.01 17.22 22.18
CA GLN A 445 5.95 18.19 22.50
C GLN A 445 4.57 17.51 22.58
N ALA A 446 4.20 16.71 21.59
CA ALA A 446 2.92 16.00 21.56
C ALA A 446 2.74 14.98 22.70
N VAL A 447 3.81 14.27 23.09
CA VAL A 447 3.79 13.41 24.28
C VAL A 447 3.56 14.24 25.54
N ASN A 448 4.25 15.38 25.69
CA ASN A 448 4.11 16.26 26.86
C ASN A 448 2.71 16.90 26.96
N ASN A 449 2.15 17.41 25.85
CA ASN A 449 0.81 18.00 25.79
C ASN A 449 -0.30 17.00 26.17
N THR A 450 -0.02 15.70 26.03
CA THR A 450 -0.92 14.60 26.37
C THR A 450 -0.50 13.85 27.64
N SER A 451 0.51 14.32 28.37
CA SER A 451 1.08 13.62 29.54
C SER A 451 0.00 13.20 30.54
N GLY A 452 0.04 11.94 30.97
CA GLY A 452 -0.95 11.32 31.85
C GLY A 452 -2.32 11.03 31.23
N LYS A 453 -2.66 11.54 30.04
CA LYS A 453 -3.98 11.34 29.42
C LYS A 453 -4.09 10.01 28.66
N VAL A 454 -5.16 9.26 28.94
CA VAL A 454 -5.50 7.97 28.33
C VAL A 454 -6.94 7.96 27.83
N ILE A 455 -7.22 7.12 26.84
CA ILE A 455 -8.54 6.93 26.23
C ILE A 455 -9.27 5.83 27.03
N THR A 456 -10.53 6.09 27.38
CA THR A 456 -11.33 5.23 28.26
C THR A 456 -12.71 4.92 27.70
N TYR A 457 -13.23 3.73 28.00
CA TYR A 457 -14.60 3.30 27.74
C TYR A 457 -15.15 2.71 29.05
N ASN A 458 -16.31 3.16 29.51
CA ASN A 458 -16.86 2.81 30.83
C ASN A 458 -15.81 2.93 31.97
N ASN A 459 -15.08 4.06 32.00
CA ASN A 459 -13.98 4.38 32.91
C ASN A 459 -12.80 3.37 32.94
N SER A 460 -12.76 2.41 32.02
CA SER A 460 -11.64 1.48 31.82
C SER A 460 -10.79 1.94 30.64
N VAL A 461 -9.45 1.88 30.77
CA VAL A 461 -8.54 2.21 29.65
C VAL A 461 -8.79 1.26 28.47
N ILE A 462 -8.90 1.78 27.25
CA ILE A 462 -9.14 0.95 26.06
C ILE A 462 -7.86 0.35 25.49
N GLN A 463 -7.97 -0.78 24.78
CA GLN A 463 -6.90 -1.24 23.90
C GLN A 463 -6.96 -0.48 22.56
N ALA A 464 -6.38 0.72 22.55
CA ALA A 464 -6.38 1.62 21.40
C ALA A 464 -5.46 1.10 20.27
N PHE A 465 -6.04 0.44 19.26
CA PHE A 465 -5.34 0.04 18.04
C PHE A 465 -5.16 1.20 17.04
N TYR A 466 -4.22 1.05 16.11
CA TYR A 466 -3.97 2.02 15.04
C TYR A 466 -3.36 1.35 13.80
N SER A 467 -3.37 2.02 12.66
CA SER A 467 -2.74 1.55 11.41
C SER A 467 -2.30 2.72 10.55
N SER A 468 -1.32 2.50 9.68
CA SER A 468 -0.74 3.58 8.87
C SER A 468 -1.79 4.25 7.97
N SER A 469 -2.57 3.46 7.24
CA SER A 469 -3.68 3.95 6.43
C SER A 469 -4.75 2.89 6.33
N THR A 470 -6.02 3.29 6.48
CA THR A 470 -7.18 2.41 6.31
C THR A 470 -7.52 2.20 4.83
N GLY A 471 -7.22 3.17 3.96
CA GLY A 471 -7.55 3.07 2.54
C GLY A 471 -9.01 3.40 2.21
N GLY A 472 -9.70 4.14 3.09
CA GLY A 472 -11.01 4.76 2.84
C GLY A 472 -12.02 4.59 3.98
N LYS A 473 -11.95 3.49 4.75
CA LYS A 473 -12.80 3.18 5.92
C LYS A 473 -12.03 2.31 6.92
N THR A 474 -12.19 2.51 8.22
CA THR A 474 -11.63 1.58 9.23
C THR A 474 -12.26 0.19 9.12
N ASN A 475 -11.62 -0.80 9.74
CA ASN A 475 -12.21 -2.09 10.06
C ASN A 475 -12.61 -2.10 11.53
N ASN A 476 -13.75 -2.72 11.85
CA ASN A 476 -13.96 -3.22 13.22
C ASN A 476 -12.95 -4.33 13.56
N ASN A 477 -12.77 -4.61 14.86
CA ASN A 477 -11.74 -5.55 15.32
C ASN A 477 -11.98 -7.01 14.88
N SER A 478 -13.22 -7.40 14.56
CA SER A 478 -13.53 -8.73 14.04
C SER A 478 -13.10 -8.89 12.58
N VAL A 479 -13.34 -7.90 11.72
CA VAL A 479 -12.82 -7.91 10.34
C VAL A 479 -11.29 -7.86 10.35
N GLY A 480 -10.72 -6.85 11.04
CA GLY A 480 -9.29 -6.55 10.98
C GLY A 480 -8.37 -7.58 11.63
N PHE A 481 -8.83 -8.29 12.66
CA PHE A 481 -8.04 -9.31 13.37
C PHE A 481 -8.63 -10.72 13.34
N GLY A 482 -9.91 -10.89 13.00
CA GLY A 482 -10.64 -12.14 13.26
C GLY A 482 -11.01 -12.32 14.71
N SER A 483 -11.12 -11.24 15.48
CA SER A 483 -11.47 -11.31 16.90
C SER A 483 -12.89 -11.89 17.06
N PRO A 484 -13.07 -12.93 17.90
CA PRO A 484 -14.41 -13.34 18.33
C PRO A 484 -15.01 -12.35 19.34
N THR A 485 -14.17 -11.60 20.06
CA THR A 485 -14.60 -10.55 20.98
C THR A 485 -14.72 -9.22 20.22
N ILE A 486 -15.93 -8.72 20.07
CA ILE A 486 -16.20 -7.36 19.58
C ILE A 486 -15.92 -6.36 20.71
N TRP A 487 -15.30 -5.21 20.40
CA TRP A 487 -15.17 -4.10 21.34
C TRP A 487 -16.00 -2.91 20.84
N PRO A 488 -16.96 -2.36 21.63
CA PRO A 488 -17.89 -1.34 21.14
C PRO A 488 -17.25 -0.06 20.59
N TYR A 489 -16.06 0.30 21.10
CA TYR A 489 -15.29 1.48 20.69
C TYR A 489 -14.41 1.27 19.45
N LEU A 490 -14.55 0.16 18.71
CA LEU A 490 -13.80 -0.14 17.49
C LEU A 490 -14.75 -0.47 16.33
N GLN A 491 -15.51 0.53 15.90
CA GLN A 491 -16.45 0.41 14.78
C GLN A 491 -15.79 0.64 13.41
N THR A 492 -16.54 0.31 12.36
CA THR A 492 -16.31 0.86 11.02
C THR A 492 -16.65 2.36 11.05
N VAL A 493 -15.71 3.21 10.68
CA VAL A 493 -15.92 4.65 10.43
C VAL A 493 -15.29 5.02 9.09
N ASP A 494 -15.79 6.10 8.49
CA ASP A 494 -15.21 6.63 7.26
C ASP A 494 -13.82 7.23 7.48
N ASP A 495 -12.99 7.19 6.44
CA ASP A 495 -11.64 7.75 6.48
C ASP A 495 -11.18 8.20 5.08
N PRO A 496 -11.89 9.15 4.44
CA PRO A 496 -11.51 9.72 3.15
C PRO A 496 -10.15 10.40 3.20
N TRP A 497 -9.78 11.00 4.34
CA TRP A 497 -8.46 11.61 4.58
C TRP A 497 -7.31 10.64 4.34
N SER A 498 -7.49 9.34 4.60
CA SER A 498 -6.46 8.33 4.30
C SER A 498 -6.26 8.03 2.82
N VAL A 499 -7.14 8.48 1.92
CA VAL A 499 -6.98 8.34 0.46
C VAL A 499 -6.91 9.68 -0.28
N ASP A 500 -7.15 10.79 0.42
CA ASP A 500 -7.03 12.15 -0.10
C ASP A 500 -5.60 12.45 -0.59
N ASN A 501 -5.51 13.03 -1.79
CA ASN A 501 -4.22 13.30 -2.44
C ASN A 501 -3.43 14.46 -1.80
N ARG A 502 -4.11 15.41 -1.13
CA ARG A 502 -3.50 16.55 -0.43
C ARG A 502 -2.73 16.09 0.81
N VAL A 503 -3.20 15.02 1.46
CA VAL A 503 -2.53 14.40 2.61
C VAL A 503 -1.20 13.77 2.22
N GLY A 504 -1.02 13.42 0.93
CA GLY A 504 0.24 12.91 0.39
C GLY A 504 0.55 11.46 0.77
N ASN A 505 -0.48 10.62 0.97
CA ASN A 505 -0.31 9.24 1.42
C ASN A 505 0.16 8.29 0.28
N PRO A 506 1.39 7.75 0.30
CA PRO A 506 1.88 6.78 -0.69
C PRO A 506 1.28 5.36 -0.53
N GLN A 507 0.35 5.18 0.40
CA GLN A 507 -0.39 3.94 0.66
C GLN A 507 -1.87 4.04 0.27
N ALA A 508 -2.34 5.21 -0.22
CA ALA A 508 -3.72 5.40 -0.65
C ALA A 508 -4.14 4.38 -1.72
N ALA A 509 -3.22 4.01 -2.61
CA ALA A 509 -3.38 2.93 -3.57
C ALA A 509 -2.10 2.08 -3.71
N TRP A 510 -2.26 0.82 -4.10
CA TRP A 510 -1.19 -0.09 -4.50
C TRP A 510 -1.70 -1.12 -5.52
N SER A 511 -0.78 -1.74 -6.27
CA SER A 511 -1.10 -2.82 -7.21
C SER A 511 0.04 -3.84 -7.28
N TYR A 512 -0.30 -5.12 -7.47
CA TYR A 512 0.64 -6.23 -7.67
C TYR A 512 0.09 -7.24 -8.69
N ASP A 513 0.90 -7.60 -9.68
CA ASP A 513 0.55 -8.63 -10.68
C ASP A 513 1.15 -9.99 -10.30
N PHE A 514 0.37 -11.06 -10.42
CA PHE A 514 0.84 -12.45 -10.22
C PHE A 514 0.46 -13.35 -11.38
N THR A 515 1.41 -14.16 -11.82
CA THR A 515 1.15 -15.36 -12.64
C THR A 515 0.49 -16.45 -11.81
N THR A 516 -0.23 -17.36 -12.47
CA THR A 516 -0.78 -18.58 -11.84
C THR A 516 0.28 -19.39 -11.09
N TYR A 517 1.52 -19.48 -11.61
CA TYR A 517 2.62 -20.16 -10.94
C TYR A 517 3.02 -19.50 -9.61
N GLN A 518 3.13 -18.16 -9.56
CA GLN A 518 3.46 -17.44 -8.33
C GLN A 518 2.36 -17.58 -7.27
N LEU A 519 1.08 -17.50 -7.68
CA LEU A 519 -0.05 -17.75 -6.78
C LEU A 519 -0.03 -19.19 -6.24
N THR A 520 0.15 -20.17 -7.12
CA THR A 520 0.19 -21.60 -6.77
C THR A 520 1.31 -21.89 -5.77
N ARG A 521 2.49 -21.26 -5.94
CA ARG A 521 3.63 -21.41 -5.03
C ARG A 521 3.39 -20.77 -3.65
N ASN A 522 2.75 -19.61 -3.61
CA ASN A 522 2.65 -18.80 -2.39
C ASN A 522 1.40 -19.10 -1.54
N ILE A 523 0.33 -19.61 -2.15
CA ILE A 523 -0.93 -19.90 -1.47
C ILE A 523 -0.90 -21.33 -0.90
N LEU A 524 -0.53 -21.44 0.38
CA LEU A 524 -0.33 -22.72 1.07
C LEU A 524 -1.56 -23.19 1.88
N CYS A 525 -1.81 -24.49 1.88
CA CYS A 525 -2.84 -25.20 2.63
C CYS A 525 -2.15 -26.13 3.65
N GLY A 526 -1.88 -25.60 4.85
CA GLY A 526 -0.81 -26.13 5.69
C GLY A 526 0.55 -25.71 5.12
N ASP A 527 1.55 -26.60 5.17
CA ASP A 527 2.92 -26.32 4.70
C ASP A 527 3.13 -26.57 3.19
N ILE A 528 2.09 -27.05 2.49
CA ILE A 528 2.13 -27.39 1.05
C ILE A 528 1.25 -26.45 0.21
N PRO A 529 1.53 -26.27 -1.09
CA PRO A 529 0.64 -25.57 -2.03
C PRO A 529 -0.81 -26.06 -1.96
N CYS A 530 -1.78 -25.13 -2.05
CA CYS A 530 -3.19 -25.49 -2.12
C CYS A 530 -3.58 -26.19 -3.44
N PHE A 531 -2.80 -26.00 -4.49
CA PHE A 531 -3.07 -26.37 -5.88
C PHE A 531 -1.79 -26.83 -6.60
N ASP A 532 -1.94 -27.59 -7.70
CA ASP A 532 -0.90 -27.79 -8.72
C ASP A 532 -0.95 -26.69 -9.80
N SER A 533 -2.13 -26.12 -10.05
CA SER A 533 -2.37 -24.94 -10.89
C SER A 533 -3.62 -24.20 -10.44
N ILE A 534 -3.62 -22.87 -10.52
CA ILE A 534 -4.78 -22.01 -10.21
C ILE A 534 -5.39 -21.51 -11.52
N THR A 535 -6.71 -21.61 -11.64
CA THR A 535 -7.49 -21.13 -12.79
C THR A 535 -8.25 -19.84 -12.50
N ASP A 536 -8.60 -19.57 -11.24
CA ASP A 536 -9.35 -18.39 -10.81
C ASP A 536 -9.01 -18.04 -9.36
N ILE A 537 -8.90 -16.75 -9.04
CA ILE A 537 -8.78 -16.21 -7.67
C ILE A 537 -9.54 -14.88 -7.58
N TYR A 538 -10.48 -14.81 -6.64
CA TYR A 538 -11.42 -13.70 -6.54
C TYR A 538 -11.98 -13.52 -5.13
N ILE A 539 -12.35 -12.31 -4.77
CA ILE A 539 -13.09 -12.05 -3.53
C ILE A 539 -14.52 -12.54 -3.70
N SER A 540 -14.96 -13.36 -2.75
CA SER A 540 -16.33 -13.89 -2.67
C SER A 540 -17.14 -13.27 -1.53
N SER A 541 -16.50 -12.51 -0.62
CA SER A 541 -17.19 -11.66 0.36
C SER A 541 -16.30 -10.51 0.82
N SER A 542 -16.83 -9.29 0.79
CA SER A 542 -16.24 -8.08 1.38
C SER A 542 -16.94 -7.70 2.71
N ALA A 543 -16.24 -6.90 3.51
CA ALA A 543 -16.81 -6.14 4.62
C ALA A 543 -17.38 -4.80 4.12
N GLU A 544 -18.22 -4.18 4.96
CA GLU A 544 -18.67 -2.79 4.88
C GLU A 544 -17.53 -1.80 4.59
N SER A 545 -16.37 -2.03 5.22
CA SER A 545 -15.12 -1.28 5.06
C SER A 545 -14.43 -1.46 3.69
N GLY A 546 -14.96 -2.32 2.81
CA GLY A 546 -14.32 -2.75 1.58
C GLY A 546 -13.22 -3.82 1.76
N ALA A 547 -12.90 -4.23 3.00
CA ALA A 547 -11.89 -5.26 3.24
C ALA A 547 -12.37 -6.67 2.81
N ALA A 548 -11.46 -7.47 2.25
CA ALA A 548 -11.76 -8.84 1.82
C ALA A 548 -11.99 -9.78 3.04
N LYS A 549 -13.23 -10.19 3.27
CA LYS A 549 -13.59 -11.19 4.29
C LYS A 549 -13.26 -12.59 3.81
N GLU A 550 -13.70 -12.94 2.60
CA GLU A 550 -13.47 -14.24 1.98
C GLU A 550 -12.96 -14.10 0.54
N VAL A 551 -11.93 -14.89 0.22
CA VAL A 551 -11.36 -15.07 -1.11
C VAL A 551 -11.57 -16.53 -1.51
N THR A 552 -12.17 -16.75 -2.67
CA THR A 552 -12.33 -18.06 -3.30
C THR A 552 -11.27 -18.25 -4.38
N MET A 553 -10.72 -19.46 -4.45
CA MET A 553 -9.77 -19.89 -5.47
C MET A 553 -10.26 -21.18 -6.11
N LYS A 554 -10.13 -21.29 -7.42
CA LYS A 554 -10.40 -22.50 -8.20
C LYS A 554 -9.10 -22.92 -8.90
N GLY A 555 -8.91 -24.23 -9.06
CA GLY A 555 -7.71 -24.79 -9.68
C GLY A 555 -7.73 -26.30 -9.69
N TYR A 556 -6.59 -26.91 -10.00
CA TYR A 556 -6.43 -28.37 -10.05
C TYR A 556 -5.50 -28.87 -8.94
N VAL A 557 -5.76 -30.09 -8.46
CA VAL A 557 -4.84 -30.92 -7.65
C VAL A 557 -4.90 -32.34 -8.17
N GLY A 558 -3.76 -32.92 -8.54
CA GLY A 558 -3.70 -34.28 -9.11
C GLY A 558 -4.52 -34.47 -10.40
N GLY A 559 -4.82 -33.38 -11.12
CA GLY A 559 -5.71 -33.36 -12.28
C GLY A 559 -7.21 -33.20 -11.96
N SER A 560 -7.62 -33.28 -10.69
CA SER A 560 -9.01 -33.02 -10.27
C SER A 560 -9.26 -31.55 -9.95
N ILE A 561 -10.44 -31.03 -10.31
CA ILE A 561 -10.86 -29.67 -9.94
C ILE A 561 -11.03 -29.56 -8.42
N LYS A 562 -10.55 -28.46 -7.85
CA LYS A 562 -10.63 -28.12 -6.44
C LYS A 562 -11.03 -26.66 -6.26
N THR A 563 -11.83 -26.40 -5.23
CA THR A 563 -12.12 -25.04 -4.75
C THR A 563 -11.58 -24.88 -3.34
N VAL A 564 -10.95 -23.76 -3.04
CA VAL A 564 -10.44 -23.40 -1.71
C VAL A 564 -10.98 -22.03 -1.33
N LYS A 565 -11.35 -21.84 -0.06
CA LYS A 565 -11.73 -20.57 0.53
C LYS A 565 -10.73 -20.17 1.61
N LYS A 566 -10.33 -18.90 1.64
CA LYS A 566 -9.40 -18.30 2.63
C LYS A 566 -9.90 -16.91 3.02
N SER A 567 -9.52 -16.43 4.19
CA SER A 567 -9.79 -15.02 4.54
C SER A 567 -8.85 -14.08 3.80
N GLY A 568 -9.28 -12.85 3.51
CA GLY A 568 -8.41 -11.85 2.88
C GLY A 568 -7.17 -11.51 3.72
N ARG A 569 -7.24 -11.66 5.04
CA ARG A 569 -6.09 -11.57 5.95
C ARG A 569 -5.07 -12.70 5.77
N ASN A 570 -5.52 -13.91 5.45
CA ASN A 570 -4.63 -15.03 5.13
C ASN A 570 -3.95 -14.83 3.76
N ILE A 571 -4.70 -14.37 2.75
CA ILE A 571 -4.15 -14.02 1.43
C ILE A 571 -3.16 -12.85 1.53
N LYS A 572 -3.49 -11.79 2.28
CA LYS A 572 -2.56 -10.69 2.61
C LYS A 572 -1.22 -11.23 3.12
N SER A 573 -1.27 -12.15 4.10
CA SER A 573 -0.06 -12.72 4.71
C SER A 573 0.73 -13.62 3.77
N GLN A 574 0.06 -14.37 2.89
CA GLN A 574 0.69 -15.31 1.95
C GLN A 574 1.26 -14.62 0.70
N LEU A 575 0.67 -13.50 0.27
CA LEU A 575 1.12 -12.72 -0.91
C LEU A 575 1.88 -11.42 -0.56
N GLY A 576 2.04 -11.10 0.72
CA GLY A 576 2.85 -9.96 1.19
C GLY A 576 2.17 -8.59 1.04
N PHE A 577 0.84 -8.52 0.99
CA PHE A 577 0.12 -7.26 0.75
C PHE A 577 0.20 -6.30 1.94
N LYS A 578 0.18 -4.99 1.64
CA LYS A 578 0.16 -3.91 2.65
C LYS A 578 -1.09 -3.98 3.55
N SER A 579 -2.23 -4.33 2.97
CA SER A 579 -3.52 -4.41 3.65
C SER A 579 -4.34 -5.63 3.18
N HIS A 580 -5.56 -5.76 3.69
CA HIS A 580 -6.56 -6.69 3.14
C HIS A 580 -7.75 -5.95 2.49
N TYR A 581 -7.58 -4.65 2.22
CA TYR A 581 -8.45 -3.88 1.32
C TYR A 581 -7.87 -4.02 -0.09
N PHE A 582 -8.35 -5.02 -0.83
CA PHE A 582 -7.93 -5.29 -2.20
C PHE A 582 -9.08 -5.81 -3.04
N LYS A 583 -8.83 -5.93 -4.34
CA LYS A 583 -9.68 -6.47 -5.41
C LYS A 583 -8.82 -7.27 -6.37
N THR A 584 -9.35 -8.30 -7.03
CA THR A 584 -8.62 -9.01 -8.11
C THR A 584 -9.16 -8.65 -9.48
N SER A 585 -8.37 -8.82 -10.54
CA SER A 585 -8.80 -8.65 -11.93
C SER A 585 -9.63 -9.83 -12.48
N SER A 586 -10.15 -10.71 -11.62
CA SER A 586 -11.04 -11.79 -12.05
C SER A 586 -12.45 -11.26 -12.29
N SER A 587 -13.10 -11.68 -13.38
CA SER A 587 -14.51 -11.43 -13.63
C SER A 587 -15.45 -12.08 -12.60
N SER A 588 -14.94 -13.00 -11.78
CA SER A 588 -15.65 -13.59 -10.63
C SER A 588 -15.67 -12.69 -9.38
N ASP A 589 -14.88 -11.59 -9.33
CA ASP A 589 -14.61 -10.84 -8.10
C ASP A 589 -15.74 -9.87 -7.70
N VAL A 590 -16.45 -10.21 -6.61
CA VAL A 590 -17.62 -9.47 -6.13
C VAL A 590 -17.29 -8.06 -5.62
N SER A 591 -16.01 -7.75 -5.34
CA SER A 591 -15.57 -6.39 -5.01
C SER A 591 -15.32 -5.53 -6.26
N THR A 592 -15.13 -6.16 -7.43
CA THR A 592 -15.04 -5.46 -8.73
C THR A 592 -16.36 -5.35 -9.47
N LEU A 593 -17.38 -6.11 -9.07
CA LEU A 593 -18.73 -6.04 -9.63
C LEU A 593 -19.32 -4.62 -9.53
N SER A 594 -19.10 -3.84 -10.59
CA SER A 594 -20.16 -2.96 -11.08
C SER A 594 -21.33 -3.87 -11.47
N VAL A 595 -22.42 -3.84 -10.70
CA VAL A 595 -23.59 -4.68 -10.95
C VAL A 595 -24.27 -4.23 -12.24
N GLY A 596 -23.87 -4.86 -13.35
CA GLY A 596 -24.55 -4.79 -14.64
C GLY A 596 -25.87 -5.56 -14.62
N PRO A 597 -26.61 -5.57 -15.74
CA PRO A 597 -27.89 -6.26 -15.82
C PRO A 597 -27.73 -7.78 -15.72
N ILE A 598 -28.73 -8.42 -15.13
CA ILE A 598 -28.97 -9.86 -15.25
C ILE A 598 -29.82 -10.07 -16.50
N THR A 599 -29.43 -11.00 -17.37
CA THR A 599 -30.26 -11.45 -18.49
C THR A 599 -31.19 -12.57 -18.06
N ILE A 600 -32.37 -12.63 -18.67
CA ILE A 600 -33.26 -13.79 -18.59
C ILE A 600 -33.40 -14.32 -20.00
N SER A 601 -33.04 -15.59 -20.20
CA SER A 601 -33.32 -16.30 -21.44
C SER A 601 -34.82 -16.55 -21.53
N THR A 602 -35.49 -15.89 -22.47
CA THR A 602 -36.92 -16.12 -22.72
C THR A 602 -37.09 -17.09 -23.90
N SER A 603 -38.21 -17.80 -23.90
CA SER A 603 -38.58 -18.73 -24.98
C SER A 603 -40.03 -18.49 -25.34
N SER A 604 -40.26 -17.83 -26.47
CA SER A 604 -41.58 -17.67 -27.07
C SER A 604 -41.77 -18.68 -28.21
N THR A 605 -43.01 -18.99 -28.54
CA THR A 605 -43.34 -19.87 -29.66
C THR A 605 -44.62 -19.34 -30.32
N THR A 606 -44.45 -18.63 -31.42
CA THR A 606 -45.54 -18.10 -32.24
C THR A 606 -45.75 -18.99 -33.47
N THR A 607 -46.85 -19.72 -33.49
CA THR A 607 -47.29 -20.50 -34.66
C THR A 607 -48.17 -19.65 -35.57
N SER A 608 -47.64 -19.27 -36.75
CA SER A 608 -48.43 -18.71 -37.86
C SER A 608 -48.10 -19.43 -39.16
N SER A 609 -49.04 -20.25 -39.63
CA SER A 609 -49.11 -20.77 -41.01
C SER A 609 -47.80 -21.24 -41.66
N GLY A 610 -47.17 -22.30 -41.13
CA GLY A 610 -46.25 -23.14 -41.89
C GLY A 610 -44.85 -23.32 -41.31
N GLU A 611 -44.33 -22.33 -40.58
CA GLU A 611 -43.00 -22.39 -39.95
C GLU A 611 -43.08 -22.28 -38.43
N THR A 612 -42.17 -22.99 -37.74
CA THR A 612 -42.05 -22.98 -36.28
C THR A 612 -40.69 -22.39 -35.91
N THR A 613 -40.64 -21.06 -35.77
CA THR A 613 -39.42 -20.35 -35.38
C THR A 613 -39.32 -20.29 -33.85
N SER A 614 -38.37 -21.04 -33.27
CA SER A 614 -38.02 -20.94 -31.86
C SER A 614 -36.85 -19.97 -31.67
N THR A 615 -37.11 -18.78 -31.14
CA THR A 615 -36.06 -17.83 -30.76
C THR A 615 -35.74 -17.96 -29.27
N THR A 616 -34.48 -18.26 -28.97
CA THR A 616 -33.92 -18.12 -27.62
C THR A 616 -33.08 -16.85 -27.58
N GLY A 617 -33.57 -15.83 -26.89
CA GLY A 617 -32.91 -14.53 -26.76
C GLY A 617 -32.80 -14.11 -25.30
N ASP A 618 -31.65 -13.55 -24.95
CA ASP A 618 -31.40 -12.94 -23.65
C ASP A 618 -31.88 -11.49 -23.67
N THR A 619 -32.91 -11.17 -22.87
CA THR A 619 -33.42 -9.80 -22.74
C THR A 619 -32.98 -9.21 -21.39
N ALA A 620 -32.49 -7.96 -21.42
CA ALA A 620 -32.11 -7.24 -20.20
C ALA A 620 -33.35 -6.69 -19.49
N GLN A 621 -33.64 -7.20 -18.28
CA GLN A 621 -34.82 -6.77 -17.50
C GLN A 621 -34.57 -5.44 -16.78
N TYR A 622 -34.51 -4.35 -17.53
CA TYR A 622 -34.74 -3.00 -17.01
C TYR A 622 -36.22 -2.64 -17.15
N ALA A 623 -36.79 -2.00 -16.14
CA ALA A 623 -38.04 -1.26 -16.34
C ALA A 623 -37.70 0.00 -17.14
N THR A 624 -38.04 0.01 -18.43
CA THR A 624 -37.79 1.12 -19.37
C THR A 624 -39.11 1.73 -19.83
N SER A 625 -39.09 2.98 -20.25
CA SER A 625 -40.21 3.59 -20.96
C SER A 625 -39.75 4.38 -22.18
N THR A 626 -40.21 3.98 -23.36
CA THR A 626 -40.03 4.70 -24.63
C THR A 626 -40.74 6.06 -24.60
N GLN A 627 -41.92 6.12 -23.95
CA GLN A 627 -42.66 7.37 -23.75
C GLN A 627 -41.91 8.28 -22.77
N GLY A 628 -41.37 7.72 -21.68
CA GLY A 628 -40.50 8.42 -20.74
C GLY A 628 -39.23 8.97 -21.38
N LEU A 629 -38.58 8.19 -22.25
CA LEU A 629 -37.39 8.62 -22.99
C LEU A 629 -37.75 9.76 -23.93
N THR A 630 -38.93 9.71 -24.55
CA THR A 630 -39.45 10.78 -25.42
C THR A 630 -39.68 12.07 -24.65
N TYR A 631 -40.16 12.03 -23.40
CA TYR A 631 -40.23 13.22 -22.54
C TYR A 631 -38.83 13.80 -22.26
N LEU A 632 -37.88 12.96 -21.83
CA LEU A 632 -36.52 13.38 -21.51
C LEU A 632 -35.74 13.93 -22.71
N SER A 633 -35.89 13.31 -23.90
CA SER A 633 -35.19 13.72 -25.13
C SER A 633 -35.83 14.95 -25.78
N LYS A 634 -37.16 15.09 -25.70
CA LYS A 634 -37.89 16.30 -26.14
C LYS A 634 -37.45 17.54 -25.37
N ALA A 635 -37.31 17.42 -24.06
CA ALA A 635 -36.92 18.53 -23.17
C ALA A 635 -35.40 18.77 -23.08
N GLY A 636 -34.57 17.93 -23.71
CA GLY A 636 -33.11 18.11 -23.72
C GLY A 636 -32.42 17.82 -22.37
N LEU A 637 -33.04 17.01 -21.51
CA LEU A 637 -32.58 16.73 -20.13
C LEU A 637 -31.52 15.61 -20.05
N LEU A 638 -31.01 15.19 -21.20
CA LEU A 638 -30.01 14.12 -21.37
C LEU A 638 -29.03 14.55 -22.45
N ASN A 639 -27.73 14.29 -22.25
CA ASN A 639 -26.71 14.55 -23.28
C ASN A 639 -27.11 13.82 -24.57
N LYS A 640 -27.04 14.52 -25.71
CA LYS A 640 -27.50 14.01 -27.01
C LYS A 640 -26.91 12.63 -27.31
N CYS A 641 -27.75 11.60 -27.29
CA CYS A 641 -27.36 10.25 -27.61
C CYS A 641 -27.54 10.02 -29.12
N SER A 642 -26.44 9.67 -29.80
CA SER A 642 -26.40 9.40 -31.24
C SER A 642 -26.71 7.94 -31.62
N GLU A 643 -27.01 7.09 -30.62
CA GLU A 643 -27.16 5.64 -30.78
C GLU A 643 -28.64 5.22 -30.83
N THR A 644 -28.90 3.92 -30.66
CA THR A 644 -30.25 3.33 -30.67
C THR A 644 -31.00 3.69 -29.40
N SER A 645 -32.34 3.76 -29.45
CA SER A 645 -33.16 4.03 -28.25
C SER A 645 -32.82 3.13 -27.05
N SER A 646 -32.52 1.85 -27.31
CA SER A 646 -32.14 0.86 -26.29
C SER A 646 -30.76 1.13 -25.70
N ALA A 647 -29.77 1.48 -26.54
CA ALA A 647 -28.43 1.87 -26.07
C ALA A 647 -28.48 3.16 -25.24
N CYS A 648 -29.28 4.14 -25.66
CA CYS A 648 -29.51 5.38 -24.92
C CYS A 648 -30.18 5.14 -23.55
N GLN A 649 -31.04 4.12 -23.42
CA GLN A 649 -31.64 3.70 -22.15
C GLN A 649 -30.67 2.89 -21.27
N ALA A 650 -29.74 2.13 -21.87
CA ALA A 650 -28.73 1.35 -21.13
C ALA A 650 -27.64 2.24 -20.48
N LYS A 651 -27.42 3.46 -20.99
CA LYS A 651 -26.47 4.42 -20.42
C LYS A 651 -26.78 4.75 -18.95
N ILE A 652 -25.73 4.78 -18.12
CA ILE A 652 -25.79 5.22 -16.72
C ILE A 652 -25.97 6.75 -16.64
N LEU A 653 -26.87 7.20 -15.76
CA LEU A 653 -27.16 8.60 -15.51
C LEU A 653 -26.01 9.30 -14.78
N THR A 654 -25.57 10.46 -15.28
CA THR A 654 -24.59 11.31 -14.59
C THR A 654 -25.25 12.31 -13.64
N ARG A 655 -24.50 12.87 -12.68
CA ARG A 655 -25.01 13.85 -11.69
C ARG A 655 -25.60 15.09 -12.36
N GLU A 656 -24.96 15.61 -13.41
CA GLU A 656 -25.48 16.74 -14.19
C GLU A 656 -26.81 16.44 -14.91
N GLU A 657 -26.96 15.22 -15.44
CA GLU A 657 -28.20 14.78 -16.08
C GLU A 657 -29.29 14.64 -15.01
N ALA A 658 -28.97 14.03 -13.86
CA ALA A 658 -29.87 13.94 -12.72
C ALA A 658 -30.33 15.33 -12.24
N ALA A 659 -29.43 16.30 -12.10
CA ALA A 659 -29.75 17.68 -11.73
C ALA A 659 -30.79 18.27 -12.69
N SER A 660 -30.55 18.17 -14.00
CA SER A 660 -31.44 18.70 -15.03
C SER A 660 -32.81 18.03 -15.05
N ILE A 661 -32.87 16.73 -14.76
CA ILE A 661 -34.13 15.98 -14.69
C ILE A 661 -34.92 16.37 -13.46
N VAL A 662 -34.32 16.36 -12.26
CA VAL A 662 -35.07 16.67 -11.03
C VAL A 662 -35.44 18.15 -10.94
N ALA A 663 -34.63 19.06 -11.50
CA ALA A 663 -34.98 20.47 -11.60
C ALA A 663 -36.27 20.71 -12.40
N ILE A 664 -36.46 20.00 -13.53
CA ILE A 664 -37.67 20.16 -14.35
C ILE A 664 -38.85 19.35 -13.81
N VAL A 665 -38.62 18.15 -13.26
CA VAL A 665 -39.66 17.35 -12.58
C VAL A 665 -40.22 18.06 -11.35
N GLY A 666 -39.37 18.77 -10.59
CA GLY A 666 -39.76 19.56 -9.42
C GLY A 666 -40.05 21.03 -9.67
N GLY A 667 -40.00 21.52 -10.92
CA GLY A 667 -40.24 22.94 -11.23
C GLY A 667 -39.29 23.93 -10.53
N ILE A 668 -38.04 23.53 -10.29
CA ILE A 668 -37.03 24.28 -9.53
C ILE A 668 -36.56 25.52 -10.32
N PRO A 669 -36.47 26.71 -9.70
CA PRO A 669 -35.93 27.92 -10.34
C PRO A 669 -34.46 27.79 -10.79
N LEU A 670 -34.21 28.12 -12.05
CA LEU A 670 -32.91 27.98 -12.73
C LEU A 670 -32.05 29.26 -12.69
N ASP A 671 -32.49 30.27 -11.92
CA ASP A 671 -31.82 31.54 -11.65
C ASP A 671 -31.07 31.53 -10.30
N SER A 672 -30.96 30.36 -9.66
CA SER A 672 -30.19 30.15 -8.44
C SER A 672 -28.70 30.56 -8.61
N PRO A 673 -28.09 31.29 -7.65
CA PRO A 673 -26.69 31.73 -7.75
C PRO A 673 -25.68 30.59 -7.91
N ASN A 674 -24.50 30.88 -8.48
CA ASN A 674 -23.48 29.87 -8.71
C ASN A 674 -22.97 29.28 -7.39
N ALA A 675 -23.20 27.98 -7.20
CA ALA A 675 -23.01 27.29 -5.92
C ALA A 675 -21.79 26.36 -5.90
N TYR A 676 -21.29 25.97 -7.07
CA TYR A 676 -20.10 25.12 -7.24
C TYR A 676 -19.12 25.78 -8.23
N SER A 677 -18.00 25.11 -8.51
CA SER A 677 -16.92 25.63 -9.38
C SER A 677 -16.26 24.55 -10.26
N ASP A 678 -16.66 23.30 -10.10
CA ASP A 678 -16.30 22.19 -10.98
C ASP A 678 -17.36 21.91 -12.06
N ASP A 679 -18.45 22.69 -12.05
CA ASP A 679 -19.56 22.65 -13.02
C ASP A 679 -19.63 23.87 -13.96
N ASP A 680 -18.71 24.83 -13.88
CA ASP A 680 -18.58 25.98 -14.81
C ASP A 680 -18.36 25.58 -16.30
N THR A 681 -18.25 24.28 -16.59
CA THR A 681 -18.20 23.72 -17.96
C THR A 681 -19.39 22.80 -18.28
N SER A 682 -20.38 22.73 -17.38
CA SER A 682 -21.61 21.95 -17.53
C SER A 682 -22.69 22.78 -18.22
N ILE A 683 -23.23 22.23 -19.30
CA ILE A 683 -24.44 22.74 -19.97
C ILE A 683 -25.71 22.62 -19.11
N TYR A 684 -25.60 22.09 -17.89
CA TYR A 684 -26.65 21.98 -16.89
C TYR A 684 -26.40 22.81 -15.62
N GLN A 685 -25.40 23.70 -15.61
CA GLN A 685 -25.00 24.51 -14.44
C GLN A 685 -26.18 25.19 -13.73
N SER A 686 -27.13 25.77 -14.47
CA SER A 686 -28.31 26.41 -13.88
C SER A 686 -29.27 25.47 -13.14
N ALA A 687 -29.28 24.16 -13.45
CA ALA A 687 -29.96 23.16 -12.64
C ALA A 687 -29.12 22.75 -11.41
N ILE A 688 -27.82 22.56 -11.61
CA ILE A 688 -26.86 22.17 -10.56
C ILE A 688 -26.87 23.19 -9.41
N ASN A 689 -26.89 24.48 -9.76
CA ASN A 689 -26.95 25.59 -8.81
C ASN A 689 -28.21 25.62 -7.94
N GLY A 690 -29.35 25.11 -8.42
CA GLY A 690 -30.57 25.00 -7.61
C GLY A 690 -30.48 23.92 -6.52
N MET A 691 -29.68 22.87 -6.72
CA MET A 691 -29.66 21.68 -5.85
C MET A 691 -29.47 21.98 -4.34
N PRO A 692 -28.49 22.80 -3.89
CA PRO A 692 -28.30 23.08 -2.47
C PRO A 692 -29.40 23.97 -1.86
N TYR A 693 -29.96 24.93 -2.61
CA TYR A 693 -31.02 25.83 -2.09
C TYR A 693 -32.31 25.09 -1.71
N PHE A 694 -32.53 23.92 -2.32
CA PHE A 694 -33.64 23.02 -2.03
C PHE A 694 -33.18 21.70 -1.37
N GLY A 695 -31.96 21.67 -0.81
CA GLY A 695 -31.45 20.61 0.05
C GLY A 695 -31.21 19.25 -0.62
N MET A 696 -30.90 19.21 -1.92
CA MET A 696 -30.61 17.99 -2.69
C MET A 696 -29.12 17.62 -2.75
N ASP A 697 -28.25 18.52 -2.32
CA ASP A 697 -26.82 18.28 -2.05
C ASP A 697 -26.61 17.10 -1.07
N VAL A 698 -27.44 17.02 -0.02
CA VAL A 698 -27.46 15.94 0.98
C VAL A 698 -27.66 14.56 0.33
N CYS A 699 -28.35 14.49 -0.82
CA CYS A 699 -28.56 13.24 -1.55
C CYS A 699 -27.31 12.70 -2.26
N LEU A 700 -26.30 13.54 -2.52
CA LEU A 700 -25.11 13.20 -3.30
C LEU A 700 -23.80 13.17 -2.50
N SER A 701 -23.84 13.57 -1.22
CA SER A 701 -22.69 13.59 -0.30
C SER A 701 -21.48 14.37 -0.85
N THR A 702 -21.74 15.50 -1.50
CA THR A 702 -20.82 16.26 -2.36
C THR A 702 -19.72 17.04 -1.64
N GLY A 703 -19.94 17.50 -0.41
CA GLY A 703 -19.00 18.39 0.27
C GLY A 703 -18.90 19.76 -0.42
N LEU A 704 -17.79 20.02 -1.12
CA LEU A 704 -17.50 21.32 -1.77
C LEU A 704 -17.45 21.27 -3.32
N GLN A 705 -17.75 20.13 -3.94
CA GLN A 705 -17.73 19.95 -5.40
C GLN A 705 -18.93 19.10 -5.85
N TYR A 706 -19.51 19.42 -7.01
CA TYR A 706 -20.71 18.72 -7.49
C TYR A 706 -20.40 17.36 -8.15
N LEU A 707 -19.25 17.29 -8.82
CA LEU A 707 -18.75 16.21 -9.67
C LEU A 707 -19.67 15.87 -10.86
N PRO A 708 -19.95 16.82 -11.78
CA PRO A 708 -20.97 16.71 -12.84
C PRO A 708 -21.01 15.38 -13.63
N LYS A 709 -19.84 14.79 -13.90
CA LYS A 709 -19.68 13.58 -14.72
C LYS A 709 -19.71 12.25 -13.92
N GLU A 710 -19.83 12.29 -12.59
CA GLU A 710 -20.00 11.05 -11.81
C GLU A 710 -21.37 10.41 -12.03
N ALA A 711 -21.47 9.10 -11.80
CA ALA A 711 -22.71 8.34 -11.89
C ALA A 711 -23.55 8.41 -10.60
N VAL A 712 -24.87 8.45 -10.72
CA VAL A 712 -25.80 8.51 -9.57
C VAL A 712 -26.28 7.11 -9.17
N LEU A 713 -26.41 6.86 -7.87
CA LEU A 713 -26.98 5.62 -7.32
C LEU A 713 -28.52 5.68 -7.26
N ARG A 714 -29.21 4.54 -7.25
CA ARG A 714 -30.67 4.45 -7.23
C ARG A 714 -31.27 5.17 -6.02
N ASP A 715 -30.71 4.96 -4.83
CA ASP A 715 -31.18 5.62 -3.60
C ASP A 715 -30.89 7.14 -3.56
N GLN A 716 -29.73 7.57 -4.03
CA GLN A 716 -29.41 8.99 -4.24
C GLN A 716 -30.42 9.66 -5.18
N PHE A 717 -30.76 9.02 -6.31
CA PHE A 717 -31.76 9.54 -7.25
C PHE A 717 -33.17 9.60 -6.63
N ALA A 718 -33.55 8.58 -5.84
CA ALA A 718 -34.81 8.59 -5.08
C ALA A 718 -34.89 9.74 -4.06
N CYS A 719 -33.78 10.04 -3.37
CA CYS A 719 -33.67 11.21 -2.51
C CYS A 719 -33.87 12.51 -3.30
N MET A 720 -33.15 12.69 -4.42
CA MET A 720 -33.22 13.89 -5.24
C MET A 720 -34.64 14.14 -5.78
N ILE A 721 -35.27 13.14 -6.39
CA ILE A 721 -36.58 13.32 -7.05
C ILE A 721 -37.72 13.57 -6.05
N VAL A 722 -37.70 12.93 -4.87
CA VAL A 722 -38.69 13.21 -3.81
C VAL A 722 -38.49 14.61 -3.23
N ARG A 723 -37.25 15.04 -2.99
CA ARG A 723 -36.99 16.41 -2.52
C ARG A 723 -37.41 17.46 -3.56
N ALA A 724 -37.13 17.21 -4.83
CA ALA A 724 -37.52 18.12 -5.92
C ALA A 724 -39.04 18.30 -6.02
N ILE A 725 -39.81 17.21 -6.00
CA ILE A 725 -41.28 17.30 -6.09
C ILE A 725 -41.90 18.00 -4.86
N LYS A 726 -41.28 17.88 -3.68
CA LYS A 726 -41.66 18.60 -2.44
C LYS A 726 -41.18 20.05 -2.35
N ALA A 727 -40.20 20.43 -3.16
CA ALA A 727 -39.72 21.81 -3.30
C ALA A 727 -40.51 22.60 -4.36
N GLY A 728 -41.30 21.92 -5.17
CA GLY A 728 -41.96 22.46 -6.37
C GLY A 728 -43.37 22.97 -6.19
N THR A 729 -43.99 23.28 -7.33
CA THR A 729 -45.44 23.57 -7.46
C THR A 729 -46.26 22.33 -7.81
N THR A 730 -45.61 21.16 -7.86
CA THR A 730 -46.20 19.84 -8.09
C THR A 730 -46.98 19.34 -6.87
N LYS A 731 -47.88 18.37 -7.07
CA LYS A 731 -48.64 17.77 -5.97
C LYS A 731 -47.70 16.93 -5.08
N ASP A 732 -47.79 17.17 -3.77
CA ASP A 732 -46.97 16.48 -2.77
C ASP A 732 -47.04 14.95 -2.87
N LEU A 733 -45.88 14.30 -2.73
CA LEU A 733 -45.78 12.83 -2.66
C LEU A 733 -45.88 12.36 -1.21
N GLU A 734 -46.99 11.71 -0.90
CA GLU A 734 -47.26 11.06 0.38
C GLU A 734 -47.19 9.53 0.28
N GLY A 735 -47.07 8.87 1.43
CA GLY A 735 -46.99 7.41 1.55
C GLY A 735 -45.65 6.90 2.08
N ASN A 736 -45.69 5.70 2.67
CA ASN A 736 -44.55 5.02 3.28
C ASN A 736 -44.74 3.48 3.17
N SER A 737 -44.65 2.93 1.96
CA SER A 737 -44.81 1.49 1.73
C SER A 737 -43.47 0.78 1.74
N GLU A 738 -43.26 -0.10 2.73
CA GLU A 738 -42.09 -0.98 2.84
C GLU A 738 -42.20 -2.17 1.88
N LYS A 739 -42.17 -1.87 0.57
CA LYS A 739 -42.22 -2.90 -0.49
C LYS A 739 -40.92 -3.71 -0.59
N TYR A 740 -39.79 -3.13 -0.20
CA TYR A 740 -38.45 -3.68 -0.45
C TYR A 740 -37.75 -4.07 0.85
N SER A 741 -37.00 -5.17 0.84
CA SER A 741 -36.40 -5.79 2.04
C SER A 741 -34.89 -5.57 2.17
N ASP A 742 -34.26 -4.85 1.24
CA ASP A 742 -32.84 -4.49 1.23
C ASP A 742 -32.56 -2.99 1.46
N ILE A 743 -33.61 -2.18 1.64
CA ILE A 743 -33.52 -0.72 1.79
C ILE A 743 -33.17 -0.25 3.21
N GLY A 744 -33.26 -1.12 4.22
CA GLY A 744 -33.00 -0.80 5.64
C GLY A 744 -31.53 -0.46 5.98
N ALA A 745 -30.64 -0.46 4.98
CA ALA A 745 -29.26 0.01 5.08
C ALA A 745 -28.98 1.25 4.19
N SER A 746 -30.01 1.85 3.59
CA SER A 746 -29.90 3.08 2.80
C SER A 746 -30.29 4.30 3.61
N ASN A 747 -29.48 5.36 3.52
CA ASN A 747 -29.73 6.68 4.11
C ASN A 747 -31.06 7.31 3.64
N PHE A 748 -31.66 6.79 2.56
CA PHE A 748 -32.84 7.36 1.89
C PHE A 748 -34.04 6.40 1.88
N GLN A 749 -34.10 5.44 2.82
CA GLN A 749 -35.19 4.45 2.96
C GLN A 749 -36.59 5.09 2.86
N SER A 750 -36.83 6.21 3.56
CA SER A 750 -38.13 6.90 3.54
C SER A 750 -38.48 7.47 2.16
N ASN A 751 -37.51 8.06 1.44
CA ASN A 751 -37.71 8.53 0.06
C ASN A 751 -38.07 7.36 -0.88
N ILE A 752 -37.41 6.21 -0.71
CA ILE A 752 -37.70 4.99 -1.47
C ILE A 752 -39.11 4.47 -1.17
N ASN A 753 -39.51 4.42 0.11
CA ASN A 753 -40.86 4.01 0.53
C ASN A 753 -41.97 4.93 -0.01
N THR A 754 -41.73 6.24 -0.08
CA THR A 754 -42.69 7.19 -0.67
C THR A 754 -42.86 6.97 -2.17
N LEU A 755 -41.78 6.73 -2.93
CA LEU A 755 -41.88 6.38 -4.35
C LEU A 755 -42.49 4.99 -4.57
N ALA A 756 -42.26 4.03 -3.66
CA ALA A 756 -42.86 2.70 -3.70
C ALA A 756 -44.38 2.76 -3.46
N SER A 757 -44.83 3.56 -2.48
CA SER A 757 -46.27 3.83 -2.23
C SER A 757 -47.02 4.34 -3.46
N ASN A 758 -46.34 5.09 -4.33
CA ASN A 758 -46.92 5.66 -5.55
C ASN A 758 -46.65 4.81 -6.80
N ASN A 759 -46.08 3.59 -6.65
CA ASN A 759 -45.69 2.68 -7.74
C ASN A 759 -44.72 3.30 -8.78
N VAL A 760 -43.98 4.34 -8.39
CA VAL A 760 -43.07 5.09 -9.27
C VAL A 760 -41.74 4.36 -9.49
N VAL A 761 -41.20 3.72 -8.45
CA VAL A 761 -39.90 3.02 -8.54
C VAL A 761 -40.04 1.50 -8.71
N PRO A 762 -39.35 0.91 -9.70
CA PRO A 762 -39.37 -0.52 -9.96
C PRO A 762 -38.42 -1.31 -9.05
N GLU A 763 -38.65 -2.62 -8.98
CA GLU A 763 -37.69 -3.61 -8.48
C GLU A 763 -36.36 -3.50 -9.25
N CYS A 764 -35.23 -3.86 -8.64
CA CYS A 764 -33.93 -3.68 -9.29
C CYS A 764 -33.55 -4.76 -10.32
N SER A 765 -34.32 -5.85 -10.39
CA SER A 765 -34.18 -7.01 -11.29
C SER A 765 -35.39 -7.94 -11.09
N SER A 766 -35.30 -9.22 -11.47
CA SER A 766 -36.27 -10.28 -11.14
C SER A 766 -36.41 -10.59 -9.64
N LEU A 767 -35.62 -9.96 -8.78
CA LEU A 767 -35.72 -10.03 -7.32
C LEU A 767 -36.86 -9.11 -6.85
N THR A 768 -38.08 -9.66 -6.79
CA THR A 768 -39.34 -8.91 -6.60
C THR A 768 -39.49 -8.20 -5.24
N ASP A 769 -38.61 -8.48 -4.28
CA ASP A 769 -38.53 -7.83 -2.98
C ASP A 769 -37.32 -6.88 -2.83
N LYS A 770 -36.58 -6.56 -3.91
CA LYS A 770 -35.32 -5.80 -3.85
C LYS A 770 -35.33 -4.48 -4.62
N TYR A 771 -34.73 -3.46 -4.00
CA TYR A 771 -34.53 -2.14 -4.57
C TYR A 771 -33.09 -1.90 -5.06
N CYS A 772 -32.10 -2.65 -4.56
CA CYS A 772 -30.66 -2.46 -4.80
C CYS A 772 -30.20 -1.00 -4.62
N PRO A 773 -30.27 -0.42 -3.40
CA PRO A 773 -30.02 1.02 -3.15
C PRO A 773 -28.76 1.57 -3.83
N SER A 774 -27.62 0.91 -3.60
CA SER A 774 -26.29 1.36 -4.05
C SER A 774 -25.94 0.94 -5.49
N ARG A 775 -26.89 0.47 -6.31
CA ARG A 775 -26.65 0.25 -7.75
C ARG A 775 -26.78 1.59 -8.50
N LYS A 776 -25.89 1.82 -9.47
CA LYS A 776 -25.99 2.96 -10.40
C LYS A 776 -27.29 2.89 -11.22
N ILE A 777 -27.97 4.01 -11.39
CA ILE A 777 -29.24 4.08 -12.13
C ILE A 777 -29.01 4.33 -13.62
N SER A 778 -29.77 3.67 -14.50
CA SER A 778 -29.72 3.91 -15.95
C SER A 778 -30.77 4.94 -16.41
N ILE A 779 -30.52 5.55 -17.57
CA ILE A 779 -31.48 6.44 -18.24
C ILE A 779 -32.81 5.72 -18.51
N GLY A 780 -32.79 4.41 -18.78
CA GLY A 780 -34.00 3.59 -18.94
C GLY A 780 -34.85 3.52 -17.67
N GLU A 781 -34.23 3.30 -16.51
CA GLU A 781 -34.93 3.27 -15.22
C GLU A 781 -35.49 4.66 -14.86
N VAL A 782 -34.74 5.72 -15.15
CA VAL A 782 -35.19 7.11 -14.99
C VAL A 782 -36.34 7.43 -15.93
N SER A 783 -36.32 6.91 -17.17
CA SER A 783 -37.40 7.13 -18.13
C SER A 783 -38.69 6.43 -17.69
N TYR A 784 -38.61 5.23 -17.12
CA TYR A 784 -39.75 4.57 -16.49
C TYR A 784 -40.30 5.35 -15.30
N ILE A 785 -39.43 5.84 -14.40
CA ILE A 785 -39.82 6.69 -13.26
C ILE A 785 -40.57 7.95 -13.73
N VAL A 786 -40.05 8.63 -14.76
CA VAL A 786 -40.67 9.84 -15.33
C VAL A 786 -42.00 9.54 -16.01
N GLU A 787 -42.11 8.45 -16.77
CA GLU A 787 -43.40 8.06 -17.36
C GLU A 787 -44.42 7.68 -16.28
N LYS A 788 -44.03 6.98 -15.20
CA LYS A 788 -44.94 6.64 -14.09
C LYS A 788 -45.42 7.86 -13.32
N LEU A 789 -44.60 8.90 -13.15
CA LEU A 789 -45.02 10.18 -12.56
C LEU A 789 -46.04 10.91 -13.45
N VAL A 790 -45.85 10.89 -14.77
CA VAL A 790 -46.79 11.51 -15.73
C VAL A 790 -48.07 10.68 -15.89
N SER A 791 -47.97 9.36 -16.07
CA SER A 791 -49.13 8.46 -16.29
C SER A 791 -50.07 8.39 -15.10
N SER A 792 -49.54 8.64 -13.89
CA SER A 792 -50.30 8.64 -12.63
C SER A 792 -50.79 10.05 -12.23
N SER A 793 -50.62 11.04 -13.10
CA SER A 793 -50.99 12.45 -12.88
C SER A 793 -50.34 13.08 -11.62
N LEU A 794 -49.13 12.63 -11.27
CA LEU A 794 -48.35 13.19 -10.15
C LEU A 794 -47.57 14.44 -10.59
N ILE A 795 -47.14 14.48 -11.86
CA ILE A 795 -46.57 15.66 -12.54
C ILE A 795 -47.25 15.85 -13.91
N SER A 796 -47.29 17.09 -14.43
CA SER A 796 -47.79 17.32 -15.80
C SER A 796 -46.76 16.91 -16.85
N SER A 797 -47.22 16.36 -17.97
CA SER A 797 -46.40 16.17 -19.18
C SER A 797 -45.86 17.48 -19.75
N ASP A 798 -46.48 18.62 -19.44
CA ASP A 798 -46.10 19.92 -20.01
C ASP A 798 -44.77 20.46 -19.50
N LEU A 799 -44.29 19.94 -18.36
CA LEU A 799 -42.92 20.18 -17.87
C LEU A 799 -41.87 19.77 -18.92
N PHE A 800 -42.20 18.82 -19.80
CA PHE A 800 -41.33 18.34 -20.88
C PHE A 800 -41.59 19.01 -22.24
N ASN A 801 -42.32 20.12 -22.27
CA ASN A 801 -42.51 20.95 -23.46
C ASN A 801 -41.45 22.06 -23.61
N ILE A 802 -40.62 22.29 -22.59
CA ILE A 802 -39.55 23.30 -22.58
C ILE A 802 -38.17 22.67 -22.77
N THR A 803 -37.23 23.42 -23.33
CA THR A 803 -35.85 22.99 -23.60
C THR A 803 -34.81 23.96 -22.99
N PRO A 804 -34.68 24.03 -21.65
CA PRO A 804 -33.92 25.09 -20.98
C PRO A 804 -32.39 24.92 -21.02
N PHE A 805 -31.88 23.69 -21.19
CA PHE A 805 -30.43 23.40 -21.16
C PHE A 805 -29.86 23.06 -22.54
N GLN A 806 -30.61 22.32 -23.35
CA GLN A 806 -30.19 21.84 -24.67
C GLN A 806 -31.37 21.81 -25.63
N GLN A 807 -31.13 22.05 -26.92
CA GLN A 807 -32.13 21.71 -27.94
C GLN A 807 -32.40 20.20 -27.94
N GLY A 808 -33.66 19.82 -27.80
CA GLY A 808 -34.12 18.43 -27.76
C GLY A 808 -33.72 17.60 -28.97
N TRP A 809 -33.75 16.28 -28.81
CA TRP A 809 -33.23 15.32 -29.78
C TRP A 809 -34.14 14.09 -29.92
N LYS A 810 -33.94 13.35 -31.02
CA LYS A 810 -34.56 12.03 -31.28
C LYS A 810 -33.44 10.99 -31.36
N ALA A 811 -33.62 9.85 -30.72
CA ALA A 811 -32.72 8.70 -30.87
C ALA A 811 -32.76 8.17 -32.32
N SER A 812 -31.70 7.48 -32.74
CA SER A 812 -31.73 6.75 -34.01
C SER A 812 -32.59 5.48 -33.88
N GLY A 813 -33.35 5.17 -34.93
CA GLY A 813 -34.30 4.05 -34.93
C GLY A 813 -33.69 2.79 -35.53
N GLY A 814 -33.55 1.75 -34.71
CA GLY A 814 -33.14 0.41 -35.13
C GLY A 814 -32.55 -0.38 -33.96
N GLU A 815 -32.96 -1.63 -33.80
CA GLU A 815 -32.07 -2.64 -33.23
C GLU A 815 -31.07 -3.02 -34.32
N VAL A 816 -29.80 -3.17 -33.98
CA VAL A 816 -28.76 -3.56 -34.94
C VAL A 816 -27.81 -4.54 -34.27
N GLU A 817 -27.50 -5.63 -34.96
CA GLU A 817 -26.43 -6.55 -34.57
C GLU A 817 -25.04 -5.96 -34.84
N ASP A 818 -24.07 -6.49 -34.09
CA ASP A 818 -22.62 -6.50 -34.31
C ASP A 818 -21.86 -5.16 -34.42
N ALA A 819 -20.70 -5.12 -33.74
CA ALA A 819 -19.94 -3.89 -33.47
C ALA A 819 -18.61 -3.87 -34.24
N ALA A 820 -18.66 -3.61 -35.56
CA ALA A 820 -17.47 -3.49 -36.40
C ALA A 820 -17.53 -2.32 -37.41
N SER A 821 -16.48 -1.48 -37.41
CA SER A 821 -16.29 -0.27 -38.25
C SER A 821 -17.23 0.91 -37.89
N THR A 822 -16.87 2.22 -37.95
CA THR A 822 -15.81 2.99 -38.66
C THR A 822 -15.30 4.21 -37.83
N ALA A 823 -14.55 5.15 -38.42
CA ALA A 823 -14.00 6.39 -37.82
C ALA A 823 -13.75 7.47 -38.91
N VAL A 824 -13.41 8.76 -38.67
CA VAL A 824 -12.93 9.47 -37.47
C VAL A 824 -13.89 10.61 -37.01
N SER A 825 -13.66 11.94 -36.89
CA SER A 825 -12.60 12.91 -37.27
C SER A 825 -12.54 14.13 -36.30
N ASN A 826 -11.75 15.19 -36.59
CA ASN A 826 -11.50 16.36 -35.72
C ASN A 826 -11.94 17.71 -36.34
N PRO A 827 -12.36 18.70 -35.52
CA PRO A 827 -12.14 20.12 -35.84
C PRO A 827 -11.64 21.01 -34.67
N ASN A 828 -10.52 21.71 -34.90
CA ASN A 828 -10.02 22.96 -34.27
C ASN A 828 -9.58 22.97 -32.76
N SER A 829 -8.75 23.90 -32.27
CA SER A 829 -7.41 24.42 -32.68
C SER A 829 -7.08 25.79 -32.02
N GLY A 830 -6.10 25.84 -31.10
CA GLY A 830 -5.16 27.00 -30.93
C GLY A 830 -5.41 28.05 -29.83
N ASN A 831 -4.54 28.08 -28.80
CA ASN A 831 -3.58 29.17 -28.48
C ASN A 831 -2.71 28.82 -27.24
N ASP A 832 -1.57 29.53 -27.04
CA ASP A 832 -0.45 29.09 -26.19
C ASP A 832 0.25 30.25 -25.40
N ALA A 833 1.00 29.93 -24.34
CA ALA A 833 2.05 30.79 -23.74
C ALA A 833 3.06 29.98 -22.86
N CYS A 834 4.28 30.50 -22.61
CA CYS A 834 5.37 29.78 -21.89
C CYS A 834 6.39 30.72 -21.19
N THR A 835 7.09 30.26 -20.14
CA THR A 835 8.08 31.02 -19.31
C THR A 835 9.44 30.31 -19.15
N GLY A 836 10.50 31.05 -18.83
CA GLY A 836 11.91 30.61 -18.91
C GLY A 836 12.63 30.18 -17.61
N LYS A 837 13.91 29.79 -17.74
CA LYS A 837 14.81 29.30 -16.66
C LYS A 837 16.10 30.15 -16.56
N ASP A 838 16.73 30.21 -15.40
CA ASP A 838 18.07 30.79 -15.18
C ASP A 838 19.14 29.70 -15.03
N ASN A 839 20.29 29.86 -15.71
CA ASN A 839 21.46 28.99 -15.67
C ASN A 839 22.78 29.75 -15.36
N SER A 840 22.71 31.04 -15.01
CA SER A 840 23.86 31.95 -14.81
C SER A 840 24.97 31.37 -13.92
N ASN A 841 24.57 30.68 -12.85
CA ASN A 841 25.45 30.09 -11.84
C ASN A 841 25.91 28.64 -12.15
N ALA A 842 25.67 28.11 -13.36
CA ALA A 842 25.98 26.72 -13.69
C ALA A 842 27.48 26.39 -13.54
N LYS A 843 27.79 25.37 -12.74
CA LYS A 843 29.13 24.78 -12.66
C LYS A 843 29.33 23.87 -13.88
N LEU A 844 30.47 23.99 -14.57
CA LEU A 844 30.70 23.38 -15.90
C LEU A 844 32.14 22.87 -16.03
N ASP A 845 32.72 22.42 -14.93
CA ASP A 845 34.17 22.27 -14.84
C ASP A 845 34.60 20.88 -15.34
N THR A 846 33.82 19.84 -15.03
CA THR A 846 34.04 18.46 -15.47
C THR A 846 33.10 18.05 -16.62
N THR A 847 33.43 16.95 -17.31
CA THR A 847 32.53 16.30 -18.27
C THR A 847 31.19 15.91 -17.65
N LEU A 848 31.17 15.51 -16.37
CA LEU A 848 29.94 15.13 -15.67
C LEU A 848 29.00 16.34 -15.48
N ASP A 849 29.56 17.51 -15.15
CA ASP A 849 28.80 18.75 -15.02
C ASP A 849 28.26 19.21 -16.38
N ILE A 850 29.05 19.06 -17.43
CA ILE A 850 28.67 19.31 -18.82
C ILE A 850 27.54 18.36 -19.27
N GLN A 851 27.62 17.07 -18.95
CA GLN A 851 26.57 16.09 -19.23
C GLN A 851 25.27 16.44 -18.49
N ARG A 852 25.34 16.84 -17.21
CA ARG A 852 24.18 17.33 -16.45
C ARG A 852 23.55 18.55 -17.11
N PHE A 853 24.34 19.62 -17.30
CA PHE A 853 23.86 20.84 -17.94
C PHE A 853 23.17 20.57 -19.29
N LEU A 854 23.77 19.74 -20.15
CA LEU A 854 23.20 19.37 -21.44
C LEU A 854 21.87 18.63 -21.28
N SER A 855 21.79 17.66 -20.36
CA SER A 855 20.56 16.91 -20.06
C SER A 855 19.45 17.83 -19.52
N ASP A 856 19.77 18.67 -18.54
CA ASP A 856 18.83 19.55 -17.84
C ASP A 856 18.28 20.67 -18.75
N ASN A 857 19.00 20.98 -19.82
CA ASN A 857 18.62 21.91 -20.89
C ASN A 857 18.16 21.21 -22.18
N GLY A 858 17.90 19.90 -22.12
CA GLY A 858 17.20 19.16 -23.17
C GLY A 858 18.02 18.81 -24.42
N PHE A 859 19.31 18.55 -24.24
CA PHE A 859 20.21 17.88 -25.19
C PHE A 859 20.54 16.48 -24.65
N ASN A 860 20.85 15.50 -25.51
CA ASN A 860 21.02 14.10 -25.09
C ASN A 860 22.51 13.64 -25.13
N PRO A 861 23.28 13.80 -24.04
CA PRO A 861 24.69 13.43 -23.99
C PRO A 861 24.94 11.93 -23.82
N GLY A 862 23.91 11.08 -23.74
CA GLY A 862 24.03 9.71 -23.27
C GLY A 862 24.06 9.62 -21.74
N PRO A 863 24.67 8.57 -21.16
CA PRO A 863 24.80 8.42 -19.71
C PRO A 863 25.51 9.63 -19.07
N ILE A 864 25.10 9.98 -17.85
CA ILE A 864 25.71 11.04 -17.04
C ILE A 864 26.74 10.37 -16.12
N ASP A 865 27.86 9.96 -16.73
CA ASP A 865 28.90 9.08 -16.17
C ASP A 865 30.29 9.74 -16.05
N GLY A 866 30.46 10.95 -16.57
CA GLY A 866 31.73 11.68 -16.65
C GLY A 866 32.58 11.33 -17.88
N VAL A 867 32.13 10.43 -18.76
CA VAL A 867 32.90 9.93 -19.90
C VAL A 867 32.41 10.61 -21.19
N SER A 868 33.32 11.33 -21.88
CA SER A 868 32.98 12.08 -23.10
C SER A 868 32.86 11.17 -24.34
N GLY A 869 31.83 10.31 -24.32
CA GLY A 869 31.50 9.38 -25.39
C GLY A 869 30.95 10.06 -26.65
N SER A 870 30.67 9.26 -27.68
CA SER A 870 30.13 9.75 -28.96
C SER A 870 28.84 10.56 -28.79
N LYS A 871 27.90 10.07 -27.97
CA LYS A 871 26.66 10.81 -27.64
C LYS A 871 26.93 12.14 -26.94
N THR A 872 27.88 12.17 -25.99
CA THR A 872 28.24 13.42 -25.27
C THR A 872 28.81 14.44 -26.24
N LYS A 873 29.72 14.02 -27.15
CA LYS A 873 30.27 14.90 -28.20
C LYS A 873 29.21 15.37 -29.18
N SER A 874 28.27 14.51 -29.58
CA SER A 874 27.12 14.91 -30.42
C SER A 874 26.18 15.89 -29.72
N ALA A 875 25.96 15.77 -28.41
CA ALA A 875 25.17 16.73 -27.64
C ALA A 875 25.89 18.08 -27.49
N ILE A 876 27.21 18.07 -27.26
CA ILE A 876 28.03 19.30 -27.27
C ILE A 876 27.93 19.98 -28.64
N LYS A 877 28.05 19.23 -29.74
CA LYS A 877 27.86 19.75 -31.11
C LYS A 877 26.47 20.35 -31.32
N ALA A 878 25.42 19.64 -30.91
CA ALA A 878 24.05 20.14 -31.02
C ALA A 878 23.83 21.44 -30.21
N PHE A 879 24.39 21.52 -29.00
CA PHE A 879 24.36 22.74 -28.17
C PHE A 879 25.14 23.89 -28.83
N GLN A 880 26.34 23.63 -29.34
CA GLN A 880 27.15 24.61 -30.05
C GLN A 880 26.38 25.16 -31.27
N THR A 881 25.84 24.28 -32.13
CA THR A 881 25.02 24.67 -33.27
C THR A 881 23.80 25.50 -32.86
N LYS A 882 23.09 25.10 -31.79
CA LYS A 882 21.92 25.82 -31.27
C LYS A 882 22.27 27.18 -30.63
N THR A 883 23.52 27.40 -30.24
CA THR A 883 24.02 28.68 -29.70
C THR A 883 24.88 29.47 -30.69
N GLY A 884 24.85 29.11 -31.99
CA GLY A 884 25.59 29.81 -33.04
C GLY A 884 27.12 29.64 -32.99
N LEU A 885 27.61 28.69 -32.18
CA LEU A 885 29.03 28.36 -32.05
C LEU A 885 29.48 27.31 -33.07
N LEU A 886 30.79 27.25 -33.31
CA LEU A 886 31.41 26.21 -34.13
C LEU A 886 31.14 24.83 -33.53
N SER A 887 30.54 23.94 -34.33
CA SER A 887 30.09 22.61 -33.92
C SER A 887 31.23 21.56 -33.92
N ASP A 888 32.27 21.82 -33.15
CA ASP A 888 33.47 20.97 -33.06
C ASP A 888 33.32 19.78 -32.08
N GLY A 889 32.43 19.89 -31.08
CA GLY A 889 32.22 18.90 -30.02
C GLY A 889 33.13 19.09 -28.80
N ILE A 890 33.79 20.24 -28.67
CA ILE A 890 34.80 20.56 -27.65
C ILE A 890 34.30 21.71 -26.77
N VAL A 891 34.14 21.45 -25.46
CA VAL A 891 33.62 22.45 -24.50
C VAL A 891 34.74 23.39 -24.03
N GLY A 892 35.23 24.22 -24.95
CA GLY A 892 36.08 25.37 -24.64
C GLY A 892 35.32 26.51 -23.94
N ASN A 893 36.06 27.55 -23.52
CA ASN A 893 35.51 28.64 -22.70
C ASN A 893 34.32 29.38 -23.35
N LYS A 894 34.29 29.52 -24.69
CA LYS A 894 33.13 30.10 -25.40
C LYS A 894 31.87 29.25 -25.23
N THR A 895 32.00 27.92 -25.33
CA THR A 895 30.89 26.98 -25.08
C THR A 895 30.43 27.04 -23.62
N LYS A 896 31.36 27.09 -22.64
CA LYS A 896 31.00 27.23 -21.21
C LYS A 896 30.31 28.55 -20.89
N ALA A 897 30.70 29.64 -21.55
CA ALA A 897 30.03 30.93 -21.44
C ALA A 897 28.60 30.87 -22.01
N ALA A 898 28.45 30.35 -23.23
CA ALA A 898 27.14 30.18 -23.87
C ALA A 898 26.20 29.27 -23.06
N MET A 899 26.72 28.25 -22.37
CA MET A 899 25.95 27.40 -21.45
C MET A 899 25.40 28.20 -20.26
N ARG A 900 26.21 29.06 -19.61
CA ARG A 900 25.75 29.91 -18.49
C ARG A 900 24.73 30.97 -18.92
N SER A 901 24.81 31.47 -20.15
CA SER A 901 23.83 32.43 -20.69
C SER A 901 22.59 31.78 -21.32
N TYR A 902 22.50 30.45 -21.37
CA TYR A 902 21.38 29.75 -22.02
C TYR A 902 20.18 29.63 -21.06
N THR A 903 19.10 30.35 -21.32
CA THR A 903 17.87 30.35 -20.49
C THR A 903 16.80 29.36 -20.95
N GLY A 904 17.04 28.67 -22.08
CA GLY A 904 16.02 27.94 -22.84
C GLY A 904 15.08 28.83 -23.66
N CYS A 905 15.26 30.15 -23.63
CA CYS A 905 14.40 31.14 -24.29
C CYS A 905 15.19 31.98 -25.30
N GLU A 906 14.63 32.22 -26.49
CA GLU A 906 15.25 33.06 -27.53
C GLU A 906 14.91 34.55 -27.31
N GLU A 907 15.42 35.07 -26.18
CA GLU A 907 15.32 36.45 -25.69
C GLU A 907 13.89 36.97 -25.40
N ALA A 908 13.79 38.04 -24.60
CA ALA A 908 12.53 38.57 -24.07
C ALA A 908 11.58 37.51 -23.44
N ASN A 909 12.14 36.63 -22.61
CA ASN A 909 11.42 35.83 -21.59
C ASN A 909 10.34 34.84 -22.08
N THR A 910 10.44 34.31 -23.32
CA THR A 910 9.57 33.22 -23.81
C THR A 910 10.36 32.06 -24.40
N CYS A 911 10.00 30.82 -24.04
CA CYS A 911 10.57 29.63 -24.67
C CYS A 911 9.92 29.39 -26.04
N LYS A 912 10.74 29.13 -27.06
CA LYS A 912 10.26 28.75 -28.39
C LYS A 912 9.99 27.25 -28.43
N ALA A 913 8.72 26.90 -28.29
CA ALA A 913 8.21 25.53 -28.22
C ALA A 913 8.88 24.55 -29.21
N ARG A 914 9.25 23.35 -28.73
CA ARG A 914 9.59 22.23 -29.62
C ARG A 914 8.34 21.82 -30.41
N ASN A 915 8.41 21.90 -31.74
CA ASN A 915 7.30 21.48 -32.61
C ASN A 915 7.21 19.95 -32.68
N ASN A 916 6.46 19.35 -31.76
CA ASN A 916 6.19 17.91 -31.71
C ASN A 916 5.00 17.47 -32.61
N THR A 917 4.35 18.36 -33.37
CA THR A 917 3.12 18.03 -34.11
C THR A 917 3.33 16.93 -35.16
N GLY A 918 4.50 16.90 -35.80
CA GLY A 918 4.93 15.85 -36.73
C GLY A 918 5.54 14.61 -36.08
N ALA A 919 5.45 14.44 -34.76
CA ALA A 919 6.03 13.28 -34.09
C ALA A 919 5.35 11.96 -34.52
N ASN A 920 6.12 11.07 -35.14
CA ASN A 920 5.74 9.66 -35.21
C ASN A 920 5.66 9.12 -33.77
N LEU A 921 4.55 8.43 -33.45
CA LEU A 921 4.29 7.82 -32.15
C LEU A 921 3.66 6.44 -32.34
N ASP A 922 3.90 5.82 -33.50
CA ASP A 922 3.10 4.71 -33.98
C ASP A 922 3.75 3.38 -33.59
N SER A 923 5.09 3.35 -33.37
CA SER A 923 5.78 2.30 -32.62
C SER A 923 6.16 2.70 -31.18
N VAL A 924 6.42 1.70 -30.33
CA VAL A 924 6.93 1.90 -28.96
C VAL A 924 8.31 2.55 -28.96
N THR A 925 9.15 2.25 -29.96
CA THR A 925 10.49 2.85 -30.11
C THR A 925 10.40 4.36 -30.33
N ASP A 926 9.43 4.80 -31.13
CA ASP A 926 9.19 6.23 -31.38
C ASP A 926 8.67 6.94 -30.13
N ILE A 927 7.77 6.29 -29.39
CA ILE A 927 7.26 6.76 -28.09
C ILE A 927 8.38 6.89 -27.04
N GLN A 928 9.26 5.88 -26.93
CA GLN A 928 10.44 5.94 -26.05
C GLN A 928 11.39 7.09 -26.48
N THR A 929 11.64 7.22 -27.77
CA THR A 929 12.50 8.28 -28.34
C THR A 929 11.90 9.67 -28.10
N TYR A 930 10.59 9.83 -28.30
CA TYR A 930 9.82 11.03 -28.01
C TYR A 930 9.97 11.45 -26.54
N LEU A 931 9.74 10.51 -25.59
CA LEU A 931 9.85 10.77 -24.16
C LEU A 931 11.25 11.23 -23.77
N SER A 932 12.28 10.52 -24.26
CA SER A 932 13.69 10.85 -24.01
C SER A 932 14.08 12.21 -24.58
N ASN A 933 13.50 12.64 -25.71
CA ASN A 933 13.77 13.94 -26.33
C ASN A 933 13.00 15.10 -25.67
N ASN A 934 12.03 14.79 -24.81
CA ASN A 934 11.15 15.75 -24.14
C ASN A 934 11.33 15.79 -22.61
N GLY A 935 12.43 15.22 -22.09
CA GLY A 935 12.83 15.32 -20.68
C GLY A 935 12.36 14.18 -19.75
N PHE A 936 11.72 13.13 -20.29
CA PHE A 936 11.22 12.00 -19.50
C PHE A 936 12.06 10.75 -19.81
N ASN A 937 12.81 10.23 -18.84
CA ASN A 937 13.73 9.11 -19.04
C ASN A 937 12.98 7.76 -19.18
N PRO A 938 12.88 7.15 -20.39
CA PRO A 938 12.14 5.90 -20.60
C PRO A 938 12.95 4.65 -20.24
N GLY A 939 14.20 4.79 -19.79
CA GLY A 939 15.18 3.71 -19.74
C GLY A 939 15.88 3.51 -21.09
N ILE A 940 16.20 2.26 -21.42
CA ILE A 940 16.82 1.89 -22.70
C ILE A 940 15.75 1.96 -23.80
N ILE A 941 16.04 2.64 -24.91
CA ILE A 941 15.18 2.65 -26.10
C ILE A 941 15.40 1.31 -26.83
N ASP A 942 14.46 0.38 -26.66
CA ASP A 942 14.54 -1.02 -27.13
C ASP A 942 13.27 -1.51 -27.85
N GLY A 943 12.26 -0.65 -27.98
CA GLY A 943 10.96 -0.95 -28.58
C GLY A 943 9.97 -1.66 -27.66
N LYS A 944 10.19 -1.71 -26.34
CA LYS A 944 9.31 -2.42 -25.37
C LYS A 944 8.90 -1.54 -24.19
N ILE A 945 7.63 -1.60 -23.79
CA ILE A 945 7.14 -0.85 -22.63
C ILE A 945 7.55 -1.57 -21.32
N GLY A 946 8.83 -1.43 -20.96
CA GLY A 946 9.35 -1.81 -19.65
C GLY A 946 8.88 -0.88 -18.53
N SER A 947 9.26 -1.18 -17.28
CA SER A 947 8.87 -0.41 -16.09
C SER A 947 9.29 1.07 -16.17
N TYR A 948 10.54 1.35 -16.56
CA TYR A 948 11.03 2.71 -16.76
C TYR A 948 10.26 3.46 -17.86
N THR A 949 9.95 2.79 -18.97
CA THR A 949 9.15 3.40 -20.05
C THR A 949 7.74 3.70 -19.57
N ARG A 950 7.11 2.80 -18.81
CA ARG A 950 5.76 3.00 -18.24
C ARG A 950 5.72 4.14 -17.23
N GLU A 951 6.71 4.26 -16.35
CA GLU A 951 6.79 5.40 -15.42
C GLU A 951 7.16 6.72 -16.12
N ALA A 952 7.93 6.70 -17.22
CA ALA A 952 8.14 7.88 -18.06
C ALA A 952 6.84 8.34 -18.74
N ILE A 953 6.02 7.41 -19.24
CA ILE A 953 4.68 7.70 -19.75
C ILE A 953 3.81 8.32 -18.65
N LYS A 954 3.79 7.75 -17.43
CA LYS A 954 3.07 8.31 -16.29
C LYS A 954 3.62 9.66 -15.83
N ALA A 955 4.92 9.91 -15.94
CA ALA A 955 5.55 11.19 -15.60
C ALA A 955 5.18 12.26 -16.63
N PHE A 956 5.17 11.90 -17.92
CA PHE A 956 4.63 12.72 -19.00
C PHE A 956 3.16 13.04 -18.76
N GLN A 957 2.30 12.03 -18.52
CA GLN A 957 0.88 12.21 -18.22
C GLN A 957 0.65 13.15 -17.03
N ARG A 958 1.33 12.92 -15.90
CA ARG A 958 1.36 13.83 -14.74
C ARG A 958 1.74 15.27 -15.14
N LYS A 959 2.75 15.45 -16.00
CA LYS A 959 3.25 16.75 -16.42
C LYS A 959 2.35 17.48 -17.43
N VAL A 960 1.44 16.77 -18.11
CA VAL A 960 0.47 17.33 -19.07
C VAL A 960 -0.99 17.23 -18.61
N GLY A 961 -1.24 17.01 -17.30
CA GLY A 961 -2.59 17.00 -16.72
C GLY A 961 -3.45 15.80 -17.08
N LEU A 962 -2.87 14.72 -17.60
CA LEU A 962 -3.58 13.46 -17.88
C LEU A 962 -3.49 12.50 -16.68
N ILE A 963 -4.50 11.64 -16.55
CA ILE A 963 -4.50 10.53 -15.59
C ILE A 963 -3.27 9.63 -15.88
N PRO A 964 -2.38 9.39 -14.90
CA PRO A 964 -1.14 8.67 -15.14
C PRO A 964 -1.31 7.16 -15.05
N ASP A 965 -1.99 6.58 -16.03
CA ASP A 965 -2.19 5.13 -16.19
C ASP A 965 -0.93 4.41 -16.74
N GLY A 966 -0.07 5.10 -17.49
CA GLY A 966 1.10 4.55 -18.16
C GLY A 966 0.80 3.95 -19.54
N ALA A 967 -0.37 4.23 -20.12
CA ALA A 967 -0.82 3.77 -21.43
C ALA A 967 -0.78 4.90 -22.47
N VAL A 968 -0.22 4.60 -23.64
CA VAL A 968 -0.05 5.59 -24.72
C VAL A 968 -1.22 5.52 -25.70
N GLY A 969 -2.44 5.69 -25.16
CA GLY A 969 -3.68 5.81 -25.91
C GLY A 969 -3.81 7.17 -26.62
N ASN A 970 -4.91 7.37 -27.37
CA ASN A 970 -5.03 8.50 -28.28
C ASN A 970 -4.95 9.88 -27.59
N ARG A 971 -5.47 10.07 -26.37
CA ARG A 971 -5.28 11.33 -25.61
C ARG A 971 -3.83 11.54 -25.19
N THR A 972 -3.11 10.47 -24.81
CA THR A 972 -1.66 10.54 -24.52
C THR A 972 -0.87 10.87 -25.79
N LYS A 973 -1.15 10.23 -26.94
CA LYS A 973 -0.49 10.53 -28.23
C LYS A 973 -0.80 11.94 -28.75
N ALA A 974 -2.03 12.41 -28.59
CA ALA A 974 -2.42 13.77 -28.91
C ALA A 974 -1.65 14.77 -28.03
N ALA A 975 -1.64 14.55 -26.71
CA ALA A 975 -0.85 15.35 -25.78
C ALA A 975 0.65 15.32 -26.11
N MET A 976 1.22 14.18 -26.55
CA MET A 976 2.62 14.11 -26.99
C MET A 976 2.87 14.96 -28.24
N ARG A 977 1.98 14.91 -29.23
CA ARG A 977 2.07 15.74 -30.45
C ARG A 977 1.83 17.23 -30.17
N SER A 978 1.06 17.59 -29.14
CA SER A 978 0.80 18.99 -28.73
C SER A 978 1.67 19.49 -27.58
N TYR A 979 2.53 18.67 -26.97
CA TYR A 979 3.37 19.09 -25.85
C TYR A 979 4.53 19.95 -26.35
N THR A 980 4.46 21.23 -26.04
CA THR A 980 5.40 22.29 -26.41
C THR A 980 6.63 22.35 -25.49
N GLY A 981 7.14 21.19 -25.06
CA GLY A 981 8.12 21.05 -23.98
C GLY A 981 9.47 21.75 -24.19
N CYS A 982 9.98 22.36 -23.11
CA CYS A 982 11.25 23.10 -23.01
C CYS A 982 12.23 22.45 -21.99
#